data_AF-A0A0A2SXK4-F1
#
_entry.id   AF-A0A0A2SXK4-F1
#
_cell.length_a   1.000
_cell.length_b   1.000
_cell.length_c   1.000
_cell.angle_alpha   90.00
_cell.angle_beta   90.00
_cell.angle_gamma   90.00
#
_symmetry.space_group_name_H-M   'P 1'
#
loop_
_entity.id
_entity.type
_entity.pdbx_description
1 polymer ?
#
loop_
_entity_poly.entity_id
_entity_poly.type
_entity_poly.pdbx_seq_one_letter_code
_entity_poly.pdbx_strand_id
1 'polypeptide(L)'
;MTPQHVISQLLESDTKYPQNLDLLKKIIITAYLGRLRINGLPPDNKISLGNYLFDDERMIFDFTRLSDEKRALFTKWLLDPHQQDKEQGFLSGVYVNEYRGFTAEVELSWWGILKNWLFNNKSEHWKITDLGISLNYQLTGIDMFQGKQGILIGFNQFLIPPAGTKYRDPDDLQREPLGNAKRVFITDKLVDELVGLNYKSLNFESVCKSPHPQSIDVINPEARHKEMYIYRKMQRFVGLKPWYVRLWKWISQMFTDHTDDVKNGKPSEDNKLVLLYQTETVNIYQRSKSKEILVTEKRPDITNLVFCGGGAKIFAHIGVWKALNEAGIKPTKFAGSSAGAIMALMCYLGYSAEEIRELFKHFKQEHLVQFDIDRNGLSDAHSLKTALDYAINKKVSQIVAQYNIPYPKGKITFSTLDSLRQQFPDCGLGEELIVTATNKRLGKTSYLDLKHCPLMELSEAVKISASFPVLYRHTLLDGEEHNDGGILSNFPTEVFFDDHSTLLESEFGNNLKVLAVQFDNGVERNIIDRIRDKVYRENFILNWIYSLLTGVSDPASGWERDRLKLRQYAMQTIIPNTGKVSTTGFSVDEKCQVELIQNGYDSTMDYIKVRYARRRNAYVNKELMYSTFNSLGDLLAYCCYRGNSQWFDIVNNLIVQSTLPNRTALMKQSLELRKLYYFAMPELPSTSQKEKTVPNETSNLTFFGNAVCHHHHNHDASSEEGNHKVLLALYPIFLKLSSELVSKEDKNRLTRARHALSIHAPFDCLKHFNKIAKDAHIIIYIITKLIKELEKNPRQEIYDTLEEVRKLLYSDINLLKANYFGTWDLSVPQCKRVLNLFKQENHTNACTLVAYLRDNMEPMKTVKEGVYHDDLSDEGSEGHRVRFS
;
A
#
# COMPACT_ATOMS: atom_id res chain seq x y z
N MET A 1 -28.06 45.73 -9.05
CA MET A 1 -26.83 45.43 -8.29
C MET A 1 -26.23 44.15 -8.84
N THR A 2 -24.91 44.07 -9.01
CA THR A 2 -24.24 42.82 -9.37
C THR A 2 -24.17 41.90 -8.12
N PRO A 3 -24.14 40.57 -8.26
CA PRO A 3 -24.06 39.64 -7.12
C PRO A 3 -22.91 39.98 -6.17
N GLN A 4 -21.77 40.41 -6.71
CA GLN A 4 -20.59 40.82 -5.95
C GLN A 4 -20.88 41.98 -4.98
N HIS A 5 -21.69 42.96 -5.38
CA HIS A 5 -21.99 44.11 -4.54
C HIS A 5 -22.86 43.71 -3.34
N VAL A 6 -23.87 42.87 -3.60
CA VAL A 6 -24.74 42.34 -2.54
C VAL A 6 -23.95 41.46 -1.57
N ILE A 7 -23.01 40.66 -2.09
CA ILE A 7 -22.20 39.76 -1.26
C ILE A 7 -21.17 40.52 -0.43
N SER A 8 -20.60 41.59 -0.97
CA SER A 8 -19.68 42.45 -0.20
C SER A 8 -20.41 43.09 0.97
N GLN A 9 -21.61 43.64 0.73
CA GLN A 9 -22.47 44.16 1.79
C GLN A 9 -22.85 43.08 2.80
N LEU A 10 -23.15 41.87 2.34
CA LEU A 10 -23.51 40.75 3.20
C LEU A 10 -22.35 40.33 4.13
N LEU A 11 -21.13 40.30 3.62
CA LEU A 11 -19.94 39.89 4.38
C LEU A 11 -19.49 40.92 5.42
N GLU A 12 -19.96 42.16 5.28
CA GLU A 12 -19.76 43.29 6.20
C GLU A 12 -20.97 43.54 7.13
N SER A 13 -22.14 42.96 6.82
CA SER A 13 -23.36 43.15 7.62
C SER A 13 -23.45 42.25 8.85
N ASP A 14 -24.01 42.79 9.93
CA ASP A 14 -24.41 42.02 11.11
C ASP A 14 -25.71 41.25 10.80
N THR A 15 -25.56 40.01 10.35
CA THR A 15 -26.70 39.11 10.11
C THR A 15 -27.11 38.37 11.38
N LYS A 16 -28.31 37.79 11.37
CA LYS A 16 -28.77 36.86 12.42
C LYS A 16 -27.94 35.56 12.48
N TYR A 17 -27.12 35.28 11.46
CA TYR A 17 -26.40 34.01 11.28
C TYR A 17 -24.88 34.25 11.14
N PRO A 18 -24.21 34.85 12.15
CA PRO A 18 -22.80 35.25 12.04
C PRO A 18 -21.85 34.05 11.88
N GLN A 19 -22.18 32.88 12.44
CA GLN A 19 -21.38 31.65 12.27
C GLN A 19 -21.48 31.11 10.84
N ASN A 20 -22.63 31.18 10.18
CA ASN A 20 -22.78 30.72 8.80
C ASN A 20 -22.10 31.66 7.78
N LEU A 21 -21.99 32.95 8.10
CA LEU A 21 -21.14 33.87 7.33
C LEU A 21 -19.66 33.52 7.44
N ASP A 22 -19.21 33.03 8.59
CA ASP A 22 -17.83 32.56 8.78
C ASP A 22 -17.55 31.30 7.93
N LEU A 23 -18.52 30.37 7.82
CA LEU A 23 -18.44 29.25 6.88
C LEU A 23 -18.33 29.73 5.42
N LEU A 24 -19.14 30.72 5.01
CA LEU A 24 -19.04 31.31 3.67
C LEU A 24 -17.64 31.90 3.40
N LYS A 25 -17.08 32.63 4.37
CA LYS A 25 -15.73 33.20 4.29
C LYS A 25 -14.67 32.10 4.10
N LYS A 26 -14.76 30.98 4.84
CA LYS A 26 -13.88 29.81 4.68
C LYS A 26 -13.98 29.18 3.29
N ILE A 27 -15.19 29.08 2.73
CA ILE A 27 -15.38 28.55 1.36
C ILE A 27 -14.74 29.48 0.33
N ILE A 28 -14.94 30.80 0.45
CA ILE A 28 -14.36 31.78 -0.48
C ILE A 28 -12.84 31.72 -0.45
N ILE A 29 -12.22 31.72 0.74
CA ILE A 29 -10.76 31.73 0.84
C ILE A 29 -10.14 30.40 0.38
N THR A 30 -10.81 29.27 0.64
CA THR A 30 -10.39 27.96 0.13
C THR A 30 -10.43 27.95 -1.40
N ALA A 31 -11.46 28.53 -2.01
CA ALA A 31 -11.55 28.63 -3.47
C ALA A 31 -10.58 29.65 -4.08
N TYR A 32 -10.16 30.67 -3.33
CA TYR A 32 -9.20 31.69 -3.77
C TYR A 32 -7.75 31.21 -3.73
N LEU A 33 -7.37 30.48 -2.68
CA LEU A 33 -6.01 29.93 -2.52
C LEU A 33 -5.85 28.54 -3.16
N GLY A 34 -6.93 27.79 -3.30
CA GLY A 34 -6.94 26.49 -3.97
C GLY A 34 -6.78 26.58 -5.48
N ARG A 35 -6.51 25.44 -6.11
CA ARG A 35 -6.40 25.38 -7.57
C ARG A 35 -7.78 25.21 -8.20
N LEU A 36 -8.45 26.33 -8.47
CA LEU A 36 -9.73 26.38 -9.17
C LEU A 36 -9.57 26.01 -10.66
N ARG A 37 -10.37 25.06 -11.13
CA ARG A 37 -10.48 24.65 -12.53
C ARG A 37 -11.93 24.71 -13.00
N ILE A 38 -12.11 25.21 -14.22
CA ILE A 38 -13.38 25.38 -14.91
C ILE A 38 -13.39 24.43 -16.11
N ASN A 39 -14.19 23.36 -16.05
CA ASN A 39 -14.20 22.28 -17.05
C ASN A 39 -12.76 21.83 -17.43
N GLY A 40 -11.90 21.67 -16.41
CA GLY A 40 -10.51 21.25 -16.58
C GLY A 40 -9.50 22.36 -16.90
N LEU A 41 -9.92 23.58 -17.21
CA LEU A 41 -9.06 24.72 -17.59
C LEU A 41 -8.89 25.76 -16.46
N PRO A 42 -7.85 26.62 -16.47
CA PRO A 42 -7.72 27.69 -15.47
C PRO A 42 -8.81 28.76 -15.69
N PRO A 43 -9.22 29.51 -14.65
CA PRO A 43 -10.23 30.57 -14.77
C PRO A 43 -9.77 31.71 -15.69
N ASP A 44 -10.72 32.43 -16.28
CA ASP A 44 -10.44 33.61 -17.12
C ASP A 44 -10.21 34.84 -16.24
N ASN A 45 -9.16 35.61 -16.53
CA ASN A 45 -8.82 36.81 -15.77
C ASN A 45 -9.81 37.98 -16.01
N LYS A 46 -10.66 37.91 -17.05
CA LYS A 46 -11.74 38.87 -17.32
C LYS A 46 -12.95 38.65 -16.41
N ILE A 47 -13.00 37.52 -15.70
CA ILE A 47 -14.10 37.15 -14.82
C ILE A 47 -13.58 37.14 -13.37
N SER A 48 -14.19 37.97 -12.53
CA SER A 48 -13.93 38.02 -11.09
C SER A 48 -14.27 36.69 -10.39
N LEU A 49 -13.58 36.35 -9.30
CA LEU A 49 -13.87 35.14 -8.53
C LEU A 49 -15.32 35.04 -8.06
N GLY A 50 -15.92 36.15 -7.61
CA GLY A 50 -17.32 36.16 -7.15
C GLY A 50 -18.30 35.70 -8.23
N ASN A 51 -18.06 36.05 -9.50
CA ASN A 51 -18.91 35.60 -10.62
C ASN A 51 -18.78 34.10 -10.95
N TYR A 52 -17.68 33.46 -10.53
CA TYR A 52 -17.53 32.01 -10.61
C TYR A 52 -18.14 31.31 -9.40
N LEU A 53 -18.05 31.89 -8.20
CA LEU A 53 -18.57 31.27 -6.98
C LEU A 53 -20.10 31.33 -6.92
N PHE A 54 -20.68 32.46 -7.29
CA PHE A 54 -22.09 32.79 -7.06
C PHE A 54 -22.91 32.81 -8.34
N ASP A 55 -22.96 31.65 -9.01
CA ASP A 55 -23.85 31.37 -10.12
C ASP A 55 -24.66 30.09 -9.85
N ASP A 56 -25.33 29.57 -10.88
CA ASP A 56 -26.18 28.38 -10.83
C ASP A 56 -25.39 27.07 -10.76
N GLU A 57 -24.11 27.08 -11.14
CA GLU A 57 -23.25 25.90 -11.05
C GLU A 57 -22.79 25.64 -9.61
N ARG A 58 -22.68 24.37 -9.24
CA ARG A 58 -22.06 23.96 -7.96
C ARG A 58 -20.54 23.83 -8.10
N MET A 59 -19.86 23.84 -6.97
CA MET A 59 -18.40 23.70 -6.89
C MET A 59 -18.02 22.48 -6.08
N ILE A 60 -17.00 21.75 -6.52
CA ILE A 60 -16.47 20.60 -5.79
C ILE A 60 -15.13 20.96 -5.17
N PHE A 61 -15.04 20.87 -3.84
CA PHE A 61 -13.76 20.77 -3.15
C PHE A 61 -13.26 19.35 -3.28
N ASP A 62 -12.14 19.18 -3.96
CA ASP A 62 -11.58 17.88 -4.31
C ASP A 62 -10.49 17.48 -3.31
N PHE A 63 -10.67 16.32 -2.67
CA PHE A 63 -9.76 15.77 -1.65
C PHE A 63 -8.87 14.65 -2.18
N THR A 64 -8.82 14.41 -3.49
CA THR A 64 -7.98 13.36 -4.09
C THR A 64 -6.48 13.60 -3.92
N ARG A 65 -6.08 14.81 -3.53
CA ARG A 65 -4.69 15.21 -3.21
C ARG A 65 -4.46 15.44 -1.72
N LEU A 66 -5.43 15.08 -0.88
CA LEU A 66 -5.33 15.18 0.57
C LEU A 66 -5.05 13.82 1.20
N SER A 67 -4.04 13.78 2.08
CA SER A 67 -3.87 12.69 3.02
C SER A 67 -5.08 12.58 3.95
N ASP A 68 -5.33 11.39 4.50
CA ASP A 68 -6.47 11.16 5.40
C ASP A 68 -6.40 12.06 6.65
N GLU A 69 -5.18 12.31 7.16
CA GLU A 69 -4.93 13.21 8.29
C GLU A 69 -5.32 14.66 7.96
N LYS A 70 -4.81 15.22 6.85
CA LYS A 70 -5.11 16.60 6.45
C LYS A 70 -6.56 16.77 6.00
N ARG A 71 -7.18 15.73 5.44
CA ARG A 71 -8.62 15.71 5.14
C ARG A 71 -9.45 15.83 6.40
N ALA A 72 -9.11 15.09 7.46
CA ALA A 72 -9.78 15.19 8.75
C ALA A 72 -9.59 16.57 9.37
N LEU A 73 -8.36 17.11 9.34
CA LEU A 73 -8.04 18.45 9.81
C LEU A 73 -8.82 19.54 9.06
N PHE A 74 -8.87 19.47 7.73
CA PHE A 74 -9.60 20.41 6.89
C PHE A 74 -11.11 20.35 7.15
N THR A 75 -11.68 19.15 7.22
CA THR A 75 -13.11 18.96 7.51
C THR A 75 -13.47 19.52 8.88
N LYS A 76 -12.62 19.26 9.87
CA LYS A 76 -12.74 19.83 11.22
C LYS A 76 -12.73 21.36 11.21
N TRP A 77 -11.73 21.96 10.57
CA TRP A 77 -11.61 23.42 10.46
C TRP A 77 -12.80 24.05 9.71
N LEU A 78 -13.26 23.41 8.64
CA LEU A 78 -14.32 23.91 7.78
C LEU A 78 -15.70 23.80 8.44
N LEU A 79 -16.03 22.66 9.06
CA LEU A 79 -17.41 22.31 9.40
C LEU A 79 -17.72 22.19 10.90
N ASP A 80 -16.77 21.81 11.76
CA ASP A 80 -17.05 21.58 13.19
C ASP A 80 -17.65 22.82 13.89
N PRO A 81 -17.17 24.06 13.64
CA PRO A 81 -17.74 25.24 14.29
C PRO A 81 -19.18 25.54 13.90
N HIS A 82 -19.71 24.92 12.84
CA HIS A 82 -21.00 25.24 12.23
C HIS A 82 -22.02 24.11 12.35
N GLN A 83 -21.74 23.06 13.14
CA GLN A 83 -22.62 21.90 13.26
C GLN A 83 -23.96 22.22 13.96
N GLN A 84 -24.01 23.23 14.84
CA GLN A 84 -25.23 23.60 15.57
C GLN A 84 -26.28 24.26 14.67
N ASP A 85 -25.83 25.02 13.67
CA ASP A 85 -26.68 25.76 12.72
C ASP A 85 -27.08 24.91 11.49
N LYS A 86 -26.74 23.63 11.50
CA LYS A 86 -26.93 22.72 10.37
C LYS A 86 -28.37 22.21 10.30
N GLU A 87 -29.03 22.48 9.20
CA GLU A 87 -30.32 21.92 8.83
C GLU A 87 -30.15 20.80 7.79
N GLN A 88 -31.17 19.95 7.65
CA GLN A 88 -31.17 18.88 6.64
C GLN A 88 -32.06 19.27 5.45
N GLY A 89 -31.49 19.21 4.24
CA GLY A 89 -32.23 19.37 3.00
C GLY A 89 -32.81 18.03 2.52
N PHE A 90 -34.13 17.99 2.31
CA PHE A 90 -34.88 16.75 2.02
C PHE A 90 -35.18 16.52 0.53
N LEU A 91 -35.10 17.54 -0.32
CA LEU A 91 -35.59 17.50 -1.72
C LEU A 91 -34.53 17.98 -2.73
N SER A 92 -33.26 17.77 -2.44
CA SER A 92 -32.24 18.19 -3.39
C SER A 92 -32.25 17.33 -4.65
N GLY A 93 -32.24 17.98 -5.81
CA GLY A 93 -32.25 17.35 -7.13
C GLY A 93 -30.91 16.73 -7.55
N VAL A 94 -29.93 16.69 -6.65
CA VAL A 94 -28.54 16.32 -6.94
C VAL A 94 -28.01 15.39 -5.85
N TYR A 95 -27.05 14.54 -6.20
CA TYR A 95 -26.29 13.72 -5.24
C TYR A 95 -24.82 13.56 -5.69
N VAL A 96 -23.96 13.12 -4.77
CA VAL A 96 -22.54 12.89 -5.03
C VAL A 96 -22.24 11.41 -5.29
N ASN A 97 -21.49 11.11 -6.35
CA ASN A 97 -21.08 9.76 -6.68
C ASN A 97 -19.56 9.66 -6.82
N GLU A 98 -18.98 8.54 -6.37
CA GLU A 98 -17.53 8.38 -6.20
C GLU A 98 -16.95 7.15 -6.90
N TYR A 99 -17.76 6.45 -7.70
CA TYR A 99 -17.36 5.25 -8.46
C TYR A 99 -16.19 5.44 -9.45
N ARG A 100 -15.69 6.67 -9.59
CA ARG A 100 -14.56 7.01 -10.46
C ARG A 100 -13.28 7.32 -9.68
N GLY A 101 -13.31 7.22 -8.34
CA GLY A 101 -12.17 7.56 -7.48
C GLY A 101 -12.11 9.04 -7.08
N PHE A 102 -13.13 9.81 -7.44
CA PHE A 102 -13.30 11.22 -7.07
C PHE A 102 -14.79 11.55 -6.94
N THR A 103 -15.12 12.57 -6.17
CA THR A 103 -16.50 13.03 -5.99
C THR A 103 -16.99 13.74 -7.25
N ALA A 104 -18.08 13.26 -7.82
CA ALA A 104 -18.75 13.84 -8.98
C ALA A 104 -20.22 14.15 -8.65
N GLU A 105 -20.69 15.28 -9.16
CA GLU A 105 -22.08 15.69 -9.12
C GLU A 105 -22.90 14.84 -10.09
N VAL A 106 -24.06 14.36 -9.64
CA VAL A 106 -25.01 13.60 -10.45
C VAL A 106 -26.41 14.15 -10.23
N GLU A 107 -27.06 14.57 -11.29
CA GLU A 107 -28.47 14.96 -11.28
C GLU A 107 -29.37 13.75 -11.02
N LEU A 108 -30.39 13.95 -10.19
CA LEU A 108 -31.39 12.95 -9.87
C LEU A 108 -32.67 13.17 -10.68
N SER A 109 -33.22 12.08 -11.18
CA SER A 109 -34.61 12.08 -11.64
C SER A 109 -35.56 12.22 -10.45
N TRP A 110 -36.84 12.51 -10.72
CA TRP A 110 -37.89 12.56 -9.69
C TRP A 110 -37.92 11.30 -8.79
N TRP A 111 -37.75 10.11 -9.38
CA TRP A 111 -37.64 8.86 -8.64
C TRP A 111 -36.35 8.77 -7.81
N GLY A 112 -35.25 9.35 -8.29
CA GLY A 112 -34.00 9.46 -7.56
C GLY A 112 -34.11 10.36 -6.33
N ILE A 113 -34.84 11.49 -6.44
CA ILE A 113 -35.11 12.40 -5.32
C ILE A 113 -35.94 11.67 -4.25
N LEU A 114 -37.02 10.99 -4.66
CA LEU A 114 -37.85 10.22 -3.75
C LEU A 114 -37.07 9.09 -3.07
N LYS A 115 -36.20 8.39 -3.82
CA LYS A 115 -35.30 7.37 -3.29
C LYS A 115 -34.34 7.97 -2.25
N ASN A 116 -33.69 9.09 -2.56
CA ASN A 116 -32.79 9.75 -1.60
C ASN A 116 -33.51 10.18 -0.33
N TRP A 117 -34.74 10.66 -0.45
CA TRP A 117 -35.59 10.99 0.70
C TRP A 117 -35.91 9.75 1.55
N LEU A 118 -36.30 8.63 0.93
CA LEU A 118 -36.61 7.36 1.63
C LEU A 118 -35.39 6.71 2.29
N PHE A 119 -34.21 6.80 1.67
CA PHE A 119 -32.97 6.16 2.14
C PHE A 119 -32.03 7.12 2.88
N ASN A 120 -32.52 8.28 3.32
CA ASN A 120 -31.82 9.24 4.19
C ASN A 120 -30.51 9.82 3.63
N ASN A 121 -30.37 9.91 2.31
CA ASN A 121 -29.24 10.57 1.64
C ASN A 121 -29.50 12.08 1.54
N LYS A 122 -29.27 12.80 2.65
CA LYS A 122 -29.66 14.20 2.82
C LYS A 122 -28.51 15.17 2.52
N SER A 123 -28.84 16.34 1.99
CA SER A 123 -27.90 17.46 1.93
C SER A 123 -27.84 18.17 3.28
N GLU A 124 -26.70 18.75 3.59
CA GLU A 124 -26.53 19.63 4.74
C GLU A 124 -26.78 21.08 4.29
N HIS A 125 -27.57 21.82 5.05
CA HIS A 125 -27.98 23.18 4.72
C HIS A 125 -27.62 24.15 5.85
N TRP A 126 -27.07 25.31 5.51
CA TRP A 126 -26.81 26.41 6.44
C TRP A 126 -27.44 27.69 5.92
N LYS A 127 -28.29 28.31 6.75
CA LYS A 127 -28.97 29.54 6.40
C LYS A 127 -28.07 30.76 6.65
N ILE A 128 -27.90 31.63 5.66
CA ILE A 128 -27.06 32.83 5.77
C ILE A 128 -27.92 34.08 5.99
N THR A 129 -29.02 34.22 5.24
CA THR A 129 -29.97 35.33 5.42
C THR A 129 -31.40 34.87 5.26
N ASP A 130 -32.31 35.58 5.92
CA ASP A 130 -33.74 35.46 5.62
C ASP A 130 -34.02 36.00 4.22
N LEU A 131 -34.90 35.32 3.47
CA LEU A 131 -35.35 35.80 2.17
C LEU A 131 -36.17 37.09 2.39
N GLY A 132 -35.66 38.21 1.91
CA GLY A 132 -36.37 39.49 1.97
C GLY A 132 -37.34 39.65 0.80
N ILE A 133 -38.42 40.40 0.99
CA ILE A 133 -39.36 40.79 -0.07
C ILE A 133 -38.71 41.89 -0.94
N SER A 134 -37.66 41.55 -1.66
CA SER A 134 -36.94 42.46 -2.57
C SER A 134 -36.80 41.82 -3.95
N LEU A 135 -36.83 42.64 -5.00
CA LEU A 135 -36.60 42.20 -6.39
C LEU A 135 -35.10 42.12 -6.74
N ASN A 136 -34.21 42.11 -5.76
CA ASN A 136 -32.77 42.04 -5.96
C ASN A 136 -32.22 40.64 -5.71
N TYR A 137 -31.05 40.36 -6.28
CA TYR A 137 -30.28 39.14 -5.99
C TYR A 137 -30.07 38.99 -4.47
N GLN A 138 -30.26 37.78 -3.95
CA GLN A 138 -30.04 37.46 -2.53
C GLN A 138 -29.41 36.07 -2.38
N LEU A 139 -28.43 35.95 -1.48
CA LEU A 139 -27.81 34.67 -1.09
C LEU A 139 -28.42 34.22 0.24
N THR A 140 -29.25 33.19 0.23
CA THR A 140 -30.03 32.78 1.41
C THR A 140 -29.38 31.65 2.20
N GLY A 141 -28.55 30.81 1.58
CA GLY A 141 -27.89 29.71 2.29
C GLY A 141 -26.86 28.94 1.49
N ILE A 142 -26.23 27.98 2.16
CA ILE A 142 -25.19 27.09 1.64
C ILE A 142 -25.72 25.66 1.71
N ASP A 143 -25.62 24.93 0.60
CA ASP A 143 -25.91 23.50 0.53
C ASP A 143 -24.59 22.74 0.37
N MET A 144 -24.37 21.70 1.16
CA MET A 144 -23.26 20.77 0.96
C MET A 144 -23.70 19.32 0.86
N PHE A 145 -22.97 18.58 0.04
CA PHE A 145 -22.99 17.13 0.00
C PHE A 145 -21.59 16.58 0.21
N GLN A 146 -21.42 15.85 1.29
CA GLN A 146 -20.14 15.26 1.63
C GLN A 146 -19.98 13.91 0.91
N GLY A 147 -18.94 13.80 0.08
CA GLY A 147 -18.39 12.54 -0.40
C GLY A 147 -17.15 12.15 0.41
N LYS A 148 -16.65 10.93 0.22
CA LYS A 148 -15.36 10.51 0.79
C LYS A 148 -14.20 11.31 0.19
N GLN A 149 -14.24 11.62 -1.11
CA GLN A 149 -13.17 12.23 -1.90
C GLN A 149 -13.37 13.73 -2.19
N GLY A 150 -14.32 14.38 -1.51
CA GLY A 150 -14.63 15.78 -1.76
C GLY A 150 -15.99 16.21 -1.24
N ILE A 151 -16.23 17.52 -1.26
CA ILE A 151 -17.49 18.15 -0.83
C ILE A 151 -18.05 18.93 -2.02
N LEU A 152 -19.28 18.61 -2.41
CA LEU A 152 -20.04 19.39 -3.39
C LEU A 152 -20.75 20.53 -2.65
N ILE A 153 -20.48 21.77 -3.06
CA ILE A 153 -20.97 22.99 -2.44
C ILE A 153 -21.85 23.72 -3.46
N GLY A 154 -23.08 24.05 -3.05
CA GLY A 154 -23.99 24.91 -3.78
C GLY A 154 -24.45 26.08 -2.92
N PHE A 155 -24.94 27.13 -3.57
CA PHE A 155 -25.46 28.32 -2.90
C PHE A 155 -26.92 28.51 -3.27
N ASN A 156 -27.78 28.62 -2.25
CA ASN A 156 -29.19 28.90 -2.42
C ASN A 156 -29.34 30.40 -2.63
N GLN A 157 -29.77 30.77 -3.83
CA GLN A 157 -29.75 32.14 -4.32
C GLN A 157 -31.08 32.47 -4.99
N PHE A 158 -31.57 33.70 -4.79
CA PHE A 158 -32.74 34.25 -5.45
C PHE A 158 -32.30 35.20 -6.58
N LEU A 159 -32.95 35.12 -7.75
CA LEU A 159 -32.63 35.91 -8.96
C LEU A 159 -31.16 35.78 -9.41
N ILE A 160 -30.71 34.53 -9.58
CA ILE A 160 -29.36 34.20 -10.05
C ILE A 160 -29.16 34.75 -11.48
N PRO A 161 -28.08 35.47 -11.77
CA PRO A 161 -27.77 35.85 -13.14
C PRO A 161 -27.39 34.61 -13.96
N PRO A 162 -27.79 34.52 -15.24
CA PRO A 162 -27.46 33.38 -16.08
C PRO A 162 -25.94 33.21 -16.21
N ALA A 163 -25.48 31.97 -16.32
CA ALA A 163 -24.06 31.65 -16.50
C ALA A 163 -23.47 32.28 -17.77
N GLY A 164 -24.30 32.55 -18.79
CA GLY A 164 -23.86 33.15 -20.05
C GLY A 164 -22.82 32.27 -20.75
N THR A 165 -21.76 32.89 -21.28
CA THR A 165 -20.71 32.19 -22.04
C THR A 165 -19.54 31.71 -21.18
N LYS A 166 -19.69 31.65 -19.85
CA LYS A 166 -18.58 31.33 -18.94
C LYS A 166 -18.06 29.88 -19.08
N TYR A 167 -18.97 28.94 -19.39
CA TYR A 167 -18.69 27.50 -19.30
C TYR A 167 -18.86 26.74 -20.60
N ARG A 168 -19.54 27.34 -21.58
CA ARG A 168 -19.92 26.70 -22.83
C ARG A 168 -20.10 27.73 -23.92
N ASP A 169 -20.10 27.20 -25.14
CA ASP A 169 -20.48 27.96 -26.32
C ASP A 169 -21.98 28.33 -26.28
N PRO A 170 -22.38 29.55 -26.72
CA PRO A 170 -23.79 29.91 -26.88
C PRO A 170 -24.61 28.89 -27.67
N ASP A 171 -24.01 28.23 -28.66
CA ASP A 171 -24.67 27.27 -29.53
C ASP A 171 -24.66 25.83 -28.96
N ASP A 172 -24.10 25.61 -27.77
CA ASP A 172 -24.10 24.31 -27.11
C ASP A 172 -25.51 23.96 -26.60
N LEU A 173 -26.09 22.88 -27.15
CA LEU A 173 -27.43 22.39 -26.83
C LEU A 173 -27.57 21.71 -25.44
N GLN A 174 -26.52 21.65 -24.63
CA GLN A 174 -26.61 21.15 -23.25
C GLN A 174 -27.61 21.98 -22.42
N ARG A 175 -28.25 21.36 -21.42
CA ARG A 175 -29.12 22.08 -20.49
C ARG A 175 -28.27 22.66 -19.36
N GLU A 176 -28.66 23.82 -18.86
CA GLU A 176 -28.12 24.39 -17.64
C GLU A 176 -28.97 23.95 -16.42
N PRO A 177 -28.35 23.73 -15.25
CA PRO A 177 -26.90 23.76 -15.01
C PRO A 177 -26.19 22.59 -15.71
N LEU A 178 -24.93 22.79 -16.07
CA LEU A 178 -24.08 21.78 -16.69
C LEU A 178 -23.66 20.70 -15.69
N GLY A 179 -23.43 21.06 -14.43
CA GLY A 179 -22.94 20.17 -13.37
C GLY A 179 -21.47 19.77 -13.58
N ASN A 180 -20.75 19.54 -12.47
CA ASN A 180 -19.30 19.28 -12.46
C ASN A 180 -18.44 20.36 -13.17
N ALA A 181 -18.95 21.59 -13.31
CA ALA A 181 -18.27 22.65 -14.04
C ALA A 181 -17.06 23.23 -13.28
N LYS A 182 -17.16 23.31 -11.94
CA LYS A 182 -16.15 23.95 -11.07
C LYS A 182 -15.55 22.95 -10.10
N ARG A 183 -14.22 22.89 -10.05
CA ARG A 183 -13.47 22.03 -9.11
C ARG A 183 -12.29 22.78 -8.52
N VAL A 184 -12.13 22.71 -7.20
CA VAL A 184 -11.00 23.28 -6.47
C VAL A 184 -10.19 22.12 -5.91
N PHE A 185 -8.96 21.96 -6.38
CA PHE A 185 -8.04 20.99 -5.83
C PHE A 185 -7.38 21.54 -4.57
N ILE A 186 -7.44 20.75 -3.49
CA ILE A 186 -6.88 21.08 -2.19
C ILE A 186 -5.74 20.12 -1.89
N THR A 187 -4.60 20.66 -1.45
CA THR A 187 -3.39 19.90 -1.12
C THR A 187 -3.09 19.99 0.37
N ASP A 188 -2.27 19.07 0.88
CA ASP A 188 -1.87 19.05 2.29
C ASP A 188 -1.25 20.39 2.74
N LYS A 189 -0.39 20.96 1.90
CA LYS A 189 0.23 22.28 2.15
C LYS A 189 -0.81 23.41 2.23
N LEU A 190 -1.81 23.40 1.35
CA LEU A 190 -2.87 24.41 1.37
C LEU A 190 -3.70 24.31 2.66
N VAL A 191 -3.97 23.11 3.16
CA VAL A 191 -4.69 22.94 4.44
C VAL A 191 -3.90 23.58 5.59
N ASP A 192 -2.58 23.38 5.63
CA ASP A 192 -1.73 23.99 6.64
C ASP A 192 -1.75 25.52 6.56
N GLU A 193 -1.70 26.07 5.34
CA GLU A 193 -1.84 27.52 5.10
C GLU A 193 -3.22 28.04 5.55
N LEU A 194 -4.31 27.35 5.21
CA LEU A 194 -5.68 27.76 5.56
C LEU A 194 -5.95 27.72 7.07
N VAL A 195 -5.45 26.70 7.77
CA VAL A 195 -5.62 26.56 9.23
C VAL A 195 -4.81 27.62 9.98
N GLY A 196 -3.64 27.99 9.48
CA GLY A 196 -2.81 29.05 10.06
C GLY A 196 -3.25 30.48 9.71
N LEU A 197 -4.13 30.65 8.72
CA LEU A 197 -4.53 31.96 8.20
C LEU A 197 -5.58 32.65 9.10
N ASN A 198 -5.29 33.89 9.50
CA ASN A 198 -6.32 34.75 10.10
C ASN A 198 -7.23 35.33 9.01
N TYR A 199 -8.16 34.51 8.51
CA TYR A 199 -9.05 34.90 7.41
C TYR A 199 -10.03 36.02 7.80
N LYS A 200 -10.28 36.26 9.10
CA LYS A 200 -11.20 37.32 9.55
C LYS A 200 -10.69 38.73 9.26
N SER A 201 -9.37 38.93 9.13
CA SER A 201 -8.77 40.22 8.78
C SER A 201 -8.68 40.47 7.27
N LEU A 202 -9.13 39.53 6.42
CA LEU A 202 -9.06 39.68 4.97
C LEU A 202 -10.21 40.53 4.43
N ASN A 203 -9.89 41.36 3.44
CA ASN A 203 -10.91 42.11 2.69
C ASN A 203 -11.56 41.20 1.64
N PHE A 204 -12.67 40.57 2.01
CA PHE A 204 -13.39 39.66 1.11
C PHE A 204 -14.08 40.38 -0.06
N GLU A 205 -14.44 41.66 0.08
CA GLU A 205 -14.95 42.46 -1.03
C GLU A 205 -13.90 42.53 -2.17
N SER A 206 -12.65 42.83 -1.81
CA SER A 206 -11.53 42.85 -2.76
C SER A 206 -11.30 41.47 -3.38
N VAL A 207 -11.37 40.40 -2.57
CA VAL A 207 -11.19 39.01 -3.05
C VAL A 207 -12.26 38.62 -4.06
N CYS A 208 -13.53 38.92 -3.78
CA CYS A 208 -14.65 38.55 -4.67
C CYS A 208 -14.70 39.38 -5.95
N LYS A 209 -14.26 40.65 -5.92
CA LYS A 209 -14.19 41.53 -7.10
C LYS A 209 -12.97 41.25 -7.98
N SER A 210 -11.89 40.76 -7.40
CA SER A 210 -10.67 40.46 -8.15
C SER A 210 -10.81 39.16 -8.96
N PRO A 211 -10.12 39.04 -10.10
CA PRO A 211 -9.95 37.76 -10.76
C PRO A 211 -9.24 36.75 -9.85
N HIS A 212 -9.44 35.46 -10.12
CA HIS A 212 -8.74 34.42 -9.38
C HIS A 212 -7.20 34.56 -9.57
N PRO A 213 -6.35 34.39 -8.54
CA PRO A 213 -4.90 34.61 -8.64
C PRO A 213 -4.22 33.76 -9.72
N GLN A 214 -4.74 32.55 -9.92
CA GLN A 214 -4.28 31.57 -10.91
C GLN A 214 -5.02 31.68 -12.26
N SER A 215 -5.69 32.80 -12.54
CA SER A 215 -6.41 33.02 -13.81
C SER A 215 -5.45 33.32 -14.97
N ILE A 216 -5.94 33.07 -16.18
CA ILE A 216 -5.21 33.31 -17.44
C ILE A 216 -5.98 34.29 -18.33
N ASP A 217 -5.27 35.00 -19.20
CA ASP A 217 -5.92 35.78 -20.26
C ASP A 217 -6.36 34.86 -21.40
N VAL A 218 -7.67 34.80 -21.64
CA VAL A 218 -8.26 34.00 -22.71
C VAL A 218 -8.31 34.83 -23.99
N ILE A 219 -7.47 34.48 -24.96
CA ILE A 219 -7.38 35.16 -26.27
C ILE A 219 -8.44 34.64 -27.24
N ASN A 220 -8.68 33.32 -27.28
CA ASN A 220 -9.65 32.68 -28.18
C ASN A 220 -10.74 31.93 -27.38
N PRO A 221 -11.93 32.55 -27.18
CA PRO A 221 -13.04 31.94 -26.47
C PRO A 221 -13.58 30.66 -27.12
N GLU A 222 -13.69 30.61 -28.45
CA GLU A 222 -14.23 29.44 -29.17
C GLU A 222 -13.35 28.20 -28.97
N ALA A 223 -12.03 28.37 -29.09
CA ALA A 223 -11.07 27.29 -28.85
C ALA A 223 -11.18 26.76 -27.41
N ARG A 224 -11.32 27.68 -26.44
CA ARG A 224 -11.51 27.35 -25.03
C ARG A 224 -12.81 26.57 -24.80
N HIS A 225 -13.93 26.98 -25.38
CA HIS A 225 -15.20 26.27 -25.26
C HIS A 225 -15.11 24.85 -25.83
N LYS A 226 -14.44 24.69 -26.98
CA LYS A 226 -14.20 23.38 -27.58
C LYS A 226 -13.39 22.47 -26.65
N GLU A 227 -12.32 22.99 -26.02
CA GLU A 227 -11.53 22.24 -25.04
C GLU A 227 -12.34 21.85 -23.80
N MET A 228 -13.13 22.78 -23.26
CA MET A 228 -14.04 22.51 -22.13
C MET A 228 -15.05 21.40 -22.48
N TYR A 229 -15.64 21.46 -23.67
CA TYR A 229 -16.56 20.43 -24.16
C TYR A 229 -15.87 19.07 -24.31
N ILE A 230 -14.65 19.04 -24.88
CA ILE A 230 -13.84 17.81 -25.00
C ILE A 230 -13.52 17.24 -23.62
N TYR A 231 -13.10 18.07 -22.67
CA TYR A 231 -12.84 17.65 -21.28
C TYR A 231 -14.08 17.01 -20.66
N ARG A 232 -15.24 17.68 -20.75
CA ARG A 232 -16.51 17.14 -20.22
C ARG A 232 -16.90 15.82 -20.88
N LYS A 233 -16.69 15.69 -22.20
CA LYS A 233 -16.96 14.45 -22.95
C LYS A 233 -16.03 13.32 -22.51
N MET A 234 -14.72 13.60 -22.38
CA MET A 234 -13.72 12.64 -21.90
C MET A 234 -14.02 12.17 -20.49
N GLN A 235 -14.41 13.11 -19.63
CA GLN A 235 -14.86 12.83 -18.26
C GLN A 235 -16.29 12.28 -18.22
N ARG A 236 -16.97 12.06 -19.35
CA ARG A 236 -18.35 11.53 -19.40
C ARG A 236 -19.32 12.30 -18.47
N PHE A 237 -19.19 13.62 -18.43
CA PHE A 237 -20.13 14.54 -17.78
C PHE A 237 -21.24 15.00 -18.73
N VAL A 238 -21.04 14.84 -20.03
CA VAL A 238 -22.07 15.12 -21.03
C VAL A 238 -23.12 14.01 -21.02
N GLY A 239 -24.38 14.39 -20.81
CA GLY A 239 -25.52 13.46 -20.88
C GLY A 239 -25.62 12.78 -22.24
N LEU A 240 -26.00 11.50 -22.26
CA LEU A 240 -26.25 10.77 -23.51
C LEU A 240 -27.43 11.41 -24.24
N LYS A 241 -27.25 11.76 -25.52
CA LYS A 241 -28.37 12.19 -26.37
C LYS A 241 -29.49 11.13 -26.32
N PRO A 242 -30.77 11.53 -26.30
CA PRO A 242 -31.88 10.58 -26.27
C PRO A 242 -31.75 9.51 -27.35
N TRP A 243 -32.23 8.29 -27.06
CA TRP A 243 -32.05 7.15 -27.96
C TRP A 243 -32.60 7.42 -29.37
N TYR A 244 -33.70 8.15 -29.50
CA TYR A 244 -34.29 8.51 -30.78
C TYR A 244 -33.43 9.50 -31.57
N VAL A 245 -32.70 10.40 -30.91
CA VAL A 245 -31.73 11.31 -31.57
C VAL A 245 -30.50 10.53 -32.03
N ARG A 246 -30.04 9.55 -31.24
CA ARG A 246 -28.94 8.66 -31.63
C ARG A 246 -29.34 7.76 -32.80
N LEU A 247 -30.56 7.22 -32.77
CA LEU A 247 -31.14 6.43 -33.85
C LEU A 247 -31.32 7.28 -35.10
N TRP A 248 -31.86 8.50 -34.97
CA TRP A 248 -32.01 9.42 -36.10
C TRP A 248 -30.66 9.83 -36.69
N LYS A 249 -29.63 10.07 -35.87
CA LYS A 249 -28.26 10.30 -36.37
C LYS A 249 -27.69 9.08 -37.10
N TRP A 250 -27.91 7.89 -36.56
CA TRP A 250 -27.47 6.64 -37.20
C TRP A 250 -28.19 6.40 -38.54
N ILE A 251 -29.50 6.65 -38.60
CA ILE A 251 -30.31 6.59 -39.83
C ILE A 251 -29.87 7.69 -40.80
N SER A 252 -29.71 8.93 -40.34
CA SER A 252 -29.31 10.05 -41.20
C SER A 252 -27.92 9.85 -41.78
N GLN A 253 -26.99 9.26 -41.01
CA GLN A 253 -25.66 8.87 -41.49
C GLN A 253 -25.70 7.82 -42.61
N MET A 254 -26.79 7.04 -42.76
CA MET A 254 -26.98 6.17 -43.92
C MET A 254 -27.41 6.93 -45.19
N PHE A 255 -27.93 8.16 -45.07
CA PHE A 255 -28.47 8.94 -46.19
C PHE A 255 -27.68 10.23 -46.48
N THR A 256 -26.72 10.59 -45.65
CA THR A 256 -25.82 11.74 -45.85
C THR A 256 -24.38 11.31 -45.70
N ASP A 257 -23.57 11.55 -46.73
CA ASP A 257 -22.09 11.40 -46.75
C ASP A 257 -21.37 12.47 -45.89
N HIS A 258 -22.00 12.90 -44.80
CA HIS A 258 -21.35 13.75 -43.82
C HIS A 258 -20.74 12.85 -42.75
N THR A 259 -19.45 12.56 -42.93
CA THR A 259 -18.60 12.33 -41.78
C THR A 259 -18.76 13.56 -40.88
N ASP A 260 -19.42 13.38 -39.72
CA ASP A 260 -19.03 14.13 -38.52
C ASP A 260 -17.60 13.67 -38.17
N ASP A 261 -16.66 13.83 -39.11
CA ASP A 261 -15.29 14.08 -38.75
C ASP A 261 -15.42 15.35 -37.93
N VAL A 262 -15.32 15.17 -36.61
CA VAL A 262 -14.63 16.16 -35.81
C VAL A 262 -13.46 16.55 -36.70
N LYS A 263 -13.53 17.74 -37.29
CA LYS A 263 -12.34 18.42 -37.78
C LYS A 263 -11.51 18.57 -36.51
N ASN A 264 -10.79 17.50 -36.19
CA ASN A 264 -9.43 17.54 -35.74
C ASN A 264 -8.84 18.45 -36.80
N GLY A 265 -8.86 19.76 -36.54
CA GLY A 265 -7.92 20.62 -37.21
C GLY A 265 -6.63 19.85 -37.05
N LYS A 266 -6.03 19.44 -38.17
CA LYS A 266 -4.67 18.89 -38.14
C LYS A 266 -3.93 19.74 -37.10
N PRO A 267 -3.27 19.15 -36.08
CA PRO A 267 -2.46 19.93 -35.17
C PRO A 267 -1.63 20.83 -36.07
N SER A 268 -1.85 22.16 -35.97
CA SER A 268 -1.40 23.10 -37.01
C SER A 268 0.01 22.68 -37.40
N GLU A 269 0.24 22.37 -38.68
CA GLU A 269 1.44 21.68 -39.21
C GLU A 269 2.75 22.45 -38.96
N ASP A 270 2.75 23.43 -38.05
CA ASP A 270 3.76 24.47 -38.00
C ASP A 270 3.78 25.18 -36.64
N ASN A 271 4.02 24.43 -35.56
CA ASN A 271 4.28 24.98 -34.23
C ASN A 271 5.62 24.47 -33.70
N LYS A 272 6.71 24.97 -34.30
CA LYS A 272 8.09 24.67 -33.88
C LYS A 272 8.23 24.88 -32.37
N LEU A 273 8.69 23.86 -31.66
CA LEU A 273 8.99 23.92 -30.23
C LEU A 273 10.32 24.65 -30.03
N VAL A 274 10.29 25.72 -29.25
CA VAL A 274 11.48 26.47 -28.81
C VAL A 274 11.78 26.03 -27.38
N LEU A 275 12.98 25.49 -27.15
CA LEU A 275 13.44 25.14 -25.82
C LEU A 275 13.70 26.41 -25.01
N LEU A 276 13.07 26.52 -23.83
CA LEU A 276 13.26 27.63 -22.90
C LEU A 276 14.18 27.27 -21.73
N TYR A 277 14.09 26.03 -21.26
CA TYR A 277 14.84 25.54 -20.10
C TYR A 277 15.11 24.04 -20.23
N GLN A 278 16.31 23.61 -19.85
CA GLN A 278 16.72 22.22 -19.90
C GLN A 278 17.58 21.86 -18.69
N THR A 279 17.27 20.71 -18.10
CA THR A 279 18.06 20.01 -17.07
C THR A 279 18.18 18.54 -17.47
N GLU A 280 18.84 17.74 -16.65
CA GLU A 280 18.91 16.29 -16.89
C GLU A 280 17.54 15.61 -16.83
N THR A 281 16.63 16.14 -16.01
CA THR A 281 15.31 15.54 -15.75
C THR A 281 14.17 16.31 -16.41
N VAL A 282 14.22 17.65 -16.48
CA VAL A 282 13.11 18.50 -16.95
C VAL A 282 13.52 19.34 -18.14
N ASN A 283 12.64 19.39 -19.15
CA ASN A 283 12.70 20.33 -20.26
C ASN A 283 11.40 21.14 -20.34
N ILE A 284 11.53 22.44 -20.59
CA ILE A 284 10.39 23.34 -20.80
C ILE A 284 10.52 23.91 -22.22
N TYR A 285 9.49 23.67 -23.02
CA TYR A 285 9.38 24.17 -24.38
C TYR A 285 8.23 25.16 -24.50
N GLN A 286 8.36 26.11 -25.41
CA GLN A 286 7.27 26.98 -25.84
C GLN A 286 6.97 26.78 -27.32
N ARG A 287 5.69 26.69 -27.66
CA ARG A 287 5.25 26.68 -29.05
C ARG A 287 5.34 28.07 -29.66
N SER A 288 5.92 28.18 -30.86
CA SER A 288 6.20 29.47 -31.49
C SER A 288 4.95 30.32 -31.77
N LYS A 289 3.85 29.71 -32.26
CA LYS A 289 2.60 30.41 -32.61
C LYS A 289 1.60 30.48 -31.46
N SER A 290 1.31 29.37 -30.79
CA SER A 290 0.29 29.34 -29.72
C SER A 290 0.79 29.88 -28.38
N LYS A 291 2.12 29.99 -28.18
CA LYS A 291 2.77 30.36 -26.92
C LYS A 291 2.51 29.42 -25.74
N GLU A 292 1.81 28.31 -25.96
CA GLU A 292 1.63 27.22 -25.00
C GLU A 292 2.97 26.66 -24.56
N ILE A 293 3.01 26.23 -23.30
CA ILE A 293 4.20 25.68 -22.67
C ILE A 293 4.03 24.17 -22.54
N LEU A 294 4.98 23.41 -23.09
CA LEU A 294 5.08 21.97 -22.92
C LEU A 294 6.21 21.69 -21.94
N VAL A 295 5.88 21.12 -20.79
CA VAL A 295 6.87 20.63 -19.83
C VAL A 295 6.99 19.13 -20.03
N THR A 296 8.22 18.63 -20.18
CA THR A 296 8.53 17.21 -20.15
C THR A 296 9.46 16.93 -18.99
N GLU A 297 9.20 15.88 -18.23
CA GLU A 297 9.98 15.50 -17.05
C GLU A 297 10.24 14.00 -17.02
N LYS A 298 11.47 13.59 -16.75
CA LYS A 298 11.83 12.19 -16.54
C LYS A 298 11.06 11.66 -15.33
N ARG A 299 10.35 10.56 -15.52
CA ARG A 299 9.69 9.87 -14.42
C ARG A 299 10.75 9.41 -13.40
N PRO A 300 10.51 9.57 -12.10
CA PRO A 300 11.46 9.12 -11.09
C PRO A 300 11.61 7.59 -11.14
N ASP A 301 12.77 7.12 -10.70
CA ASP A 301 13.03 5.69 -10.61
C ASP A 301 12.14 5.04 -9.53
N ILE A 302 11.79 3.77 -9.76
CA ILE A 302 10.93 3.03 -8.85
C ILE A 302 11.67 2.73 -7.56
N THR A 303 11.16 3.24 -6.44
CA THR A 303 11.69 3.00 -5.09
C THR A 303 10.73 2.22 -4.20
N ASN A 304 9.43 2.21 -4.55
CA ASN A 304 8.38 1.65 -3.71
C ASN A 304 7.73 0.47 -4.43
N LEU A 305 7.70 -0.70 -3.81
CA LEU A 305 7.10 -1.91 -4.38
C LEU A 305 5.93 -2.38 -3.51
N VAL A 306 4.76 -2.53 -4.14
CA VAL A 306 3.52 -2.94 -3.48
C VAL A 306 3.08 -4.30 -3.99
N PHE A 307 2.89 -5.27 -3.09
CA PHE A 307 2.45 -6.62 -3.43
C PHE A 307 1.03 -6.89 -2.96
N CYS A 308 0.13 -7.25 -3.88
CA CYS A 308 -1.21 -7.68 -3.49
C CYS A 308 -1.20 -9.06 -2.83
N GLY A 309 -2.24 -9.34 -2.04
CA GLY A 309 -2.52 -10.70 -1.56
C GLY A 309 -3.03 -11.62 -2.67
N GLY A 310 -2.89 -12.93 -2.46
CA GLY A 310 -3.36 -13.93 -3.42
C GLY A 310 -3.06 -15.39 -3.05
N GLY A 311 -2.76 -15.68 -1.78
CA GLY A 311 -2.46 -17.04 -1.31
C GLY A 311 -1.33 -17.67 -2.12
N ALA A 312 -1.60 -18.82 -2.73
CA ALA A 312 -0.60 -19.57 -3.50
C ALA A 312 -0.16 -18.89 -4.82
N LYS A 313 -0.83 -17.81 -5.26
CA LYS A 313 -0.37 -16.99 -6.41
C LYS A 313 0.98 -16.28 -6.12
N ILE A 314 1.46 -16.31 -4.87
CA ILE A 314 2.75 -15.73 -4.43
C ILE A 314 3.96 -16.13 -5.29
N PHE A 315 3.95 -17.29 -5.94
CA PHE A 315 5.04 -17.71 -6.83
C PHE A 315 5.22 -16.77 -8.02
N ALA A 316 4.16 -16.12 -8.52
CA ALA A 316 4.30 -15.10 -9.55
C ALA A 316 5.02 -13.84 -9.03
N HIS A 317 4.86 -13.49 -7.75
CA HIS A 317 5.63 -12.38 -7.14
C HIS A 317 7.14 -12.66 -7.15
N ILE A 318 7.56 -13.92 -6.98
CA ILE A 318 8.98 -14.31 -7.09
C ILE A 318 9.51 -14.03 -8.50
N GLY A 319 8.72 -14.34 -9.52
CA GLY A 319 9.04 -14.02 -10.92
C GLY A 319 9.22 -12.52 -11.16
N VAL A 320 8.32 -11.71 -10.60
CA VAL A 320 8.41 -10.24 -10.66
C VAL A 320 9.70 -9.75 -10.00
N TRP A 321 9.98 -10.22 -8.78
CA TRP A 321 11.19 -9.84 -8.06
C TRP A 321 12.48 -10.25 -8.79
N LYS A 322 12.48 -11.44 -9.39
CA LYS A 322 13.59 -11.93 -10.23
C LYS A 322 13.87 -10.98 -11.39
N ALA A 323 12.85 -10.61 -12.15
CA ALA A 323 12.98 -9.69 -13.28
C ALA A 323 13.48 -8.30 -12.85
N LEU A 324 12.99 -7.77 -11.72
CA LEU A 324 13.46 -6.49 -11.18
C LEU A 324 14.94 -6.55 -10.75
N ASN A 325 15.35 -7.60 -10.03
CA ASN A 325 16.73 -7.79 -9.62
C ASN A 325 17.69 -7.90 -10.82
N GLU A 326 17.34 -8.72 -11.82
CA GLU A 326 18.12 -8.85 -13.06
C GLU A 326 18.18 -7.55 -13.86
N ALA A 327 17.13 -6.73 -13.78
CA ALA A 327 17.10 -5.43 -14.43
C ALA A 327 17.94 -4.36 -13.71
N GLY A 328 18.39 -4.63 -12.49
CA GLY A 328 19.09 -3.67 -11.63
C GLY A 328 18.16 -2.65 -10.97
N ILE A 329 16.85 -2.90 -10.96
CA ILE A 329 15.86 -2.05 -10.28
C ILE A 329 15.80 -2.50 -8.81
N LYS A 330 16.13 -1.59 -7.89
CA LYS A 330 16.28 -1.88 -6.46
C LYS A 330 15.33 -1.01 -5.61
N PRO A 331 14.04 -1.37 -5.52
CA PRO A 331 13.13 -0.74 -4.58
C PRO A 331 13.66 -0.88 -3.14
N THR A 332 13.45 0.14 -2.32
CA THR A 332 13.87 0.14 -0.90
C THR A 332 12.67 0.16 0.05
N LYS A 333 11.48 0.53 -0.44
CA LYS A 333 10.25 0.58 0.35
C LYS A 333 9.27 -0.47 -0.12
N PHE A 334 8.69 -1.20 0.81
CA PHE A 334 7.84 -2.34 0.51
C PHE A 334 6.52 -2.24 1.26
N ALA A 335 5.42 -2.51 0.57
CA ALA A 335 4.12 -2.68 1.20
C ALA A 335 3.44 -3.96 0.71
N GLY A 336 2.71 -4.64 1.58
CA GLY A 336 2.05 -5.87 1.20
C GLY A 336 0.87 -6.26 2.08
N SER A 337 0.00 -7.07 1.50
CA SER A 337 -1.18 -7.63 2.16
C SER A 337 -1.21 -9.15 2.02
N SER A 338 -1.48 -9.88 3.09
CA SER A 338 -1.57 -11.36 3.07
C SER A 338 -0.29 -12.01 2.51
N ALA A 339 -0.39 -12.89 1.52
CA ALA A 339 0.75 -13.44 0.79
C ALA A 339 1.69 -12.35 0.23
N GLY A 340 1.17 -11.18 -0.12
CA GLY A 340 1.97 -10.03 -0.52
C GLY A 340 2.80 -9.44 0.63
N ALA A 341 2.33 -9.50 1.88
CA ALA A 341 3.10 -9.08 3.06
C ALA A 341 4.30 -10.00 3.31
N ILE A 342 4.14 -11.31 3.08
CA ILE A 342 5.25 -12.26 3.12
C ILE A 342 6.31 -11.87 2.07
N MET A 343 5.88 -11.61 0.83
CA MET A 343 6.81 -11.18 -0.21
C MET A 343 7.48 -9.84 0.12
N ALA A 344 6.73 -8.85 0.59
CA ALA A 344 7.24 -7.55 1.01
C ALA A 344 8.30 -7.68 2.10
N LEU A 345 8.08 -8.55 3.10
CA LEU A 345 9.07 -8.86 4.14
C LEU A 345 10.34 -9.45 3.53
N MET A 346 10.23 -10.43 2.63
CA MET A 346 11.42 -11.06 2.04
C MET A 346 12.24 -10.08 1.22
N CYS A 347 11.59 -9.22 0.43
CA CYS A 347 12.27 -8.15 -0.31
C CYS A 347 12.88 -7.10 0.64
N TYR A 348 12.17 -6.72 1.70
CA TYR A 348 12.68 -5.82 2.75
C TYR A 348 13.91 -6.39 3.45
N LEU A 349 13.97 -7.70 3.69
CA LEU A 349 15.16 -8.38 4.23
C LEU A 349 16.30 -8.50 3.21
N GLY A 350 16.09 -8.07 1.96
CA GLY A 350 17.10 -8.11 0.91
C GLY A 350 17.40 -9.52 0.39
N TYR A 351 16.44 -10.45 0.45
CA TYR A 351 16.59 -11.77 -0.17
C TYR A 351 16.45 -11.68 -1.70
N SER A 352 17.27 -12.43 -2.41
CA SER A 352 17.13 -12.64 -3.86
C SER A 352 15.94 -13.54 -4.19
N ALA A 353 15.41 -13.45 -5.41
CA ALA A 353 14.32 -14.31 -5.85
C ALA A 353 14.61 -15.82 -5.71
N GLU A 354 15.88 -16.21 -5.89
CA GLU A 354 16.30 -17.60 -5.73
C GLU A 354 16.32 -18.04 -4.26
N GLU A 355 16.79 -17.19 -3.35
CA GLU A 355 16.72 -17.46 -1.91
C GLU A 355 15.28 -17.56 -1.42
N ILE A 356 14.38 -16.70 -1.92
CA ILE A 356 12.95 -16.75 -1.60
C ILE A 356 12.34 -18.06 -2.11
N ARG A 357 12.65 -18.45 -3.35
CA ARG A 357 12.19 -19.71 -3.94
C ARG A 357 12.65 -20.91 -3.11
N GLU A 358 13.91 -20.92 -2.67
CA GLU A 358 14.44 -21.97 -1.80
C GLU A 358 13.75 -21.97 -0.44
N LEU A 359 13.57 -20.82 0.23
CA LEU A 359 12.83 -20.74 1.49
C LEU A 359 11.42 -21.33 1.36
N PHE A 360 10.70 -21.02 0.28
CA PHE A 360 9.35 -21.53 0.05
C PHE A 360 9.30 -23.02 -0.30
N LYS A 361 10.29 -23.55 -1.01
CA LYS A 361 10.43 -25.00 -1.27
C LYS A 361 10.53 -25.77 0.04
N HIS A 362 11.32 -25.24 0.98
CA HIS A 362 11.50 -25.82 2.31
C HIS A 362 10.25 -25.71 3.17
N PHE A 363 9.48 -24.62 3.06
CA PHE A 363 8.18 -24.51 3.76
C PHE A 363 7.16 -25.56 3.28
N LYS A 364 7.24 -25.99 2.02
CA LYS A 364 6.28 -26.91 1.41
C LYS A 364 6.54 -28.39 1.70
N GLN A 365 7.80 -28.81 1.84
CA GLN A 365 8.14 -30.23 1.76
C GLN A 365 7.54 -31.11 2.87
N GLU A 366 7.18 -30.58 4.05
CA GLU A 366 6.53 -31.40 5.10
C GLU A 366 5.49 -30.67 5.98
N HIS A 367 5.27 -29.36 5.80
CA HIS A 367 4.40 -28.54 6.67
C HIS A 367 3.17 -27.93 6.01
N LEU A 368 3.01 -28.08 4.69
CA LEU A 368 1.87 -27.54 3.93
C LEU A 368 1.00 -28.63 3.28
N VAL A 369 1.29 -29.93 3.51
CA VAL A 369 0.58 -31.05 2.85
C VAL A 369 -0.29 -31.86 3.81
N GLN A 370 -0.53 -31.37 5.02
CA GLN A 370 -1.72 -31.74 5.80
C GLN A 370 -2.47 -30.48 6.20
N PHE A 371 -3.02 -29.79 5.19
CA PHE A 371 -4.31 -29.11 5.34
C PHE A 371 -5.42 -30.17 5.38
N ASP A 372 -5.31 -31.15 6.28
CA ASP A 372 -6.51 -31.84 6.70
C ASP A 372 -7.24 -30.81 7.54
N ILE A 373 -8.37 -30.35 7.02
CA ILE A 373 -9.40 -29.70 7.82
C ILE A 373 -9.75 -30.75 8.88
N ASP A 374 -9.06 -30.74 10.03
CA ASP A 374 -9.59 -31.33 11.24
C ASP A 374 -11.04 -30.86 11.30
N ARG A 375 -11.99 -31.72 11.64
CA ARG A 375 -13.46 -31.51 11.58
C ARG A 375 -13.99 -30.18 12.20
N ASN A 376 -13.12 -29.34 12.75
CA ASN A 376 -13.31 -28.00 13.31
C ASN A 376 -12.56 -26.84 12.60
N GLY A 377 -11.82 -27.05 11.50
CA GLY A 377 -11.27 -26.00 10.61
C GLY A 377 -10.10 -25.14 11.12
N LEU A 378 -8.94 -25.72 11.46
CA LEU A 378 -7.74 -24.95 11.85
C LEU A 378 -6.48 -25.32 11.06
N SER A 379 -5.88 -24.35 10.38
CA SER A 379 -4.45 -24.35 10.02
C SER A 379 -3.63 -23.70 11.13
N ASP A 380 -2.38 -24.16 11.33
CA ASP A 380 -1.54 -23.70 12.43
C ASP A 380 -0.80 -22.39 12.08
N ALA A 381 -1.40 -21.26 12.44
CA ALA A 381 -0.78 -19.92 12.32
C ALA A 381 0.60 -19.85 13.01
N HIS A 382 0.87 -20.73 13.97
CA HIS A 382 2.16 -20.84 14.62
C HIS A 382 3.27 -21.29 13.67
N SER A 383 2.98 -22.26 12.79
CA SER A 383 3.96 -22.77 11.81
C SER A 383 4.38 -21.69 10.80
N LEU A 384 3.44 -20.85 10.36
CA LEU A 384 3.76 -19.69 9.52
C LEU A 384 4.64 -18.70 10.28
N LYS A 385 4.31 -18.40 11.54
CA LYS A 385 5.15 -17.52 12.38
C LYS A 385 6.58 -18.04 12.48
N THR A 386 6.74 -19.32 12.82
CA THR A 386 8.06 -19.96 12.98
C THR A 386 8.87 -19.89 11.68
N ALA A 387 8.23 -20.08 10.52
CA ALA A 387 8.86 -19.94 9.21
C ALA A 387 9.35 -18.51 8.95
N LEU A 388 8.55 -17.51 9.29
CA LEU A 388 8.91 -16.09 9.18
C LEU A 388 10.04 -15.72 10.16
N ASP A 389 9.96 -16.22 11.39
CA ASP A 389 11.02 -16.07 12.40
C ASP A 389 12.33 -16.62 11.86
N TYR A 390 12.35 -17.85 11.32
CA TYR A 390 13.55 -18.43 10.73
C TYR A 390 14.14 -17.54 9.62
N ALA A 391 13.31 -17.03 8.70
CA ALA A 391 13.77 -16.15 7.62
C ALA A 391 14.36 -14.84 8.14
N ILE A 392 13.74 -14.21 9.14
CA ILE A 392 14.25 -12.97 9.76
C ILE A 392 15.57 -13.25 10.47
N ASN A 393 15.61 -14.25 11.35
CA ASN A 393 16.78 -14.59 12.15
C ASN A 393 17.98 -15.01 11.29
N LYS A 394 17.74 -15.71 10.17
CA LYS A 394 18.77 -16.06 9.19
C LYS A 394 19.43 -14.80 8.61
N LYS A 395 18.64 -13.79 8.21
CA LYS A 395 19.17 -12.53 7.69
C LYS A 395 19.93 -11.74 8.76
N VAL A 396 19.37 -11.62 9.97
CA VAL A 396 20.04 -10.94 11.10
C VAL A 396 21.37 -11.61 11.42
N SER A 397 21.43 -12.94 11.40
CA SER A 397 22.68 -13.68 11.64
C SER A 397 23.74 -13.41 10.56
N GLN A 398 23.33 -13.25 9.30
CA GLN A 398 24.25 -12.86 8.22
C GLN A 398 24.80 -11.45 8.44
N ILE A 399 23.96 -10.49 8.84
CA ILE A 399 24.38 -9.11 9.15
C ILE A 399 25.34 -9.11 10.35
N VAL A 400 24.99 -9.84 11.41
CA VAL A 400 25.80 -10.01 12.62
C VAL A 400 27.19 -10.56 12.27
N ALA A 401 27.26 -11.59 11.43
CA ALA A 401 28.52 -12.17 10.99
C ALA A 401 29.30 -11.21 10.07
N GLN A 402 28.62 -10.51 9.15
CA GLN A 402 29.23 -9.57 8.21
C GLN A 402 29.90 -8.39 8.91
N TYR A 403 29.26 -7.84 9.95
CA TYR A 403 29.74 -6.65 10.67
C TYR A 403 30.40 -6.97 12.02
N ASN A 404 30.48 -8.25 12.41
CA ASN A 404 31.05 -8.73 13.67
C ASN A 404 30.46 -8.02 14.91
N ILE A 405 29.13 -7.90 14.96
CA ILE A 405 28.38 -7.26 16.05
C ILE A 405 27.69 -8.30 16.95
N PRO A 406 27.32 -7.98 18.20
CA PRO A 406 26.50 -8.88 19.00
C PRO A 406 25.12 -9.07 18.38
N TYR A 407 24.55 -10.26 18.58
CA TYR A 407 23.19 -10.55 18.14
C TYR A 407 22.17 -9.68 18.92
N PRO A 408 21.16 -9.09 18.28
CA PRO A 408 20.15 -8.28 18.99
C PRO A 408 19.44 -9.07 20.09
N LYS A 409 19.23 -8.45 21.25
CA LYS A 409 18.54 -9.08 22.38
C LYS A 409 17.02 -8.98 22.22
N GLY A 410 16.33 -10.08 22.49
CA GLY A 410 14.86 -10.16 22.47
C GLY A 410 14.27 -10.28 21.07
N LYS A 411 12.98 -9.94 20.96
CA LYS A 411 12.23 -10.05 19.70
C LYS A 411 12.79 -9.14 18.62
N ILE A 412 12.80 -9.62 17.37
CA ILE A 412 13.18 -8.79 16.23
C ILE A 412 11.96 -7.96 15.79
N THR A 413 11.96 -6.68 16.19
CA THR A 413 10.89 -5.72 15.91
C THR A 413 11.25 -4.78 14.76
N PHE A 414 10.30 -3.93 14.35
CA PHE A 414 10.56 -2.88 13.36
C PHE A 414 11.69 -1.97 13.81
N SER A 415 11.71 -1.55 15.08
CA SER A 415 12.78 -0.72 15.64
C SER A 415 14.14 -1.42 15.65
N THR A 416 14.18 -2.74 15.88
CA THR A 416 15.43 -3.50 15.90
C THR A 416 16.10 -3.52 14.53
N LEU A 417 15.34 -3.81 13.46
CA LEU A 417 15.88 -3.84 12.11
C LEU A 417 16.18 -2.43 11.56
N ASP A 418 15.37 -1.43 11.91
CA ASP A 418 15.68 -0.05 11.54
C ASP A 418 16.96 0.45 12.21
N SER A 419 17.17 0.11 13.49
CA SER A 419 18.43 0.43 14.19
C SER A 419 19.64 -0.21 13.53
N LEU A 420 19.54 -1.48 13.11
CA LEU A 420 20.61 -2.17 12.37
C LEU A 420 20.87 -1.49 11.02
N ARG A 421 19.83 -1.11 10.29
CA ARG A 421 19.93 -0.41 9.01
C ARG A 421 20.59 0.98 9.16
N GLN A 422 20.20 1.74 10.18
CA GLN A 422 20.79 3.06 10.45
C GLN A 422 22.27 2.97 10.81
N GLN A 423 22.68 1.96 11.58
CA GLN A 423 24.08 1.70 11.92
C GLN A 423 24.88 1.15 10.74
N PHE A 424 24.25 0.33 9.90
CA PHE A 424 24.88 -0.36 8.77
C PHE A 424 24.05 -0.19 7.48
N PRO A 425 24.13 0.95 6.79
CA PRO A 425 23.31 1.23 5.60
C PRO A 425 23.46 0.20 4.47
N ASP A 426 24.63 -0.44 4.35
CA ASP A 426 24.94 -1.44 3.32
C ASP A 426 24.60 -2.89 3.74
N CYS A 427 23.83 -3.10 4.82
CA CYS A 427 23.41 -4.44 5.28
C CYS A 427 22.35 -5.12 4.37
N GLY A 428 21.85 -4.39 3.38
CA GLY A 428 20.88 -4.89 2.40
C GLY A 428 19.43 -4.90 2.88
N LEU A 429 19.13 -4.32 4.05
CA LEU A 429 17.76 -4.10 4.51
C LEU A 429 17.11 -2.93 3.74
N GLY A 430 15.82 -3.05 3.44
CA GLY A 430 15.01 -1.96 2.90
C GLY A 430 14.82 -0.81 3.91
N GLU A 431 14.38 0.34 3.41
CA GLU A 431 14.10 1.53 4.21
C GLU A 431 12.79 1.45 4.98
N GLU A 432 11.75 0.85 4.39
CA GLU A 432 10.39 0.88 4.94
C GLU A 432 9.65 -0.41 4.59
N LEU A 433 8.97 -1.00 5.58
CA LEU A 433 8.07 -2.15 5.42
C LEU A 433 6.71 -1.79 6.02
N ILE A 434 5.66 -1.91 5.20
CA ILE A 434 4.28 -1.63 5.60
C ILE A 434 3.44 -2.87 5.35
N VAL A 435 2.76 -3.34 6.39
CA VAL A 435 1.94 -4.55 6.35
C VAL A 435 0.50 -4.19 6.70
N THR A 436 -0.47 -4.63 5.91
CA THR A 436 -1.88 -4.36 6.22
C THR A 436 -2.51 -5.45 7.06
N ALA A 437 -3.38 -5.04 7.98
CA ALA A 437 -4.28 -5.92 8.73
C ALA A 437 -5.71 -5.35 8.69
N THR A 438 -6.71 -6.20 8.88
CA THR A 438 -8.11 -5.77 8.94
C THR A 438 -8.59 -5.79 10.38
N ASN A 439 -8.90 -4.63 10.96
CA ASN A 439 -9.55 -4.56 12.26
C ASN A 439 -11.04 -4.93 12.09
N LYS A 440 -11.43 -6.05 12.69
CA LYS A 440 -12.77 -6.62 12.51
C LYS A 440 -13.85 -5.78 13.15
N ARG A 441 -13.59 -5.24 14.34
CA ARG A 441 -14.56 -4.44 15.10
C ARG A 441 -14.83 -3.10 14.42
N LEU A 442 -13.77 -2.41 13.99
CA LEU A 442 -13.86 -1.09 13.37
C LEU A 442 -14.22 -1.15 11.88
N GLY A 443 -14.04 -2.29 11.22
CA GLY A 443 -14.21 -2.42 9.77
C GLY A 443 -13.23 -1.53 8.99
N LYS A 444 -12.00 -1.37 9.50
CA LYS A 444 -10.96 -0.51 8.94
C LYS A 444 -9.67 -1.30 8.72
N THR A 445 -8.90 -0.85 7.73
CA THR A 445 -7.52 -1.33 7.52
C THR A 445 -6.61 -0.68 8.56
N SER A 446 -5.85 -1.50 9.27
CA SER A 446 -4.75 -1.11 10.15
C SER A 446 -3.44 -1.28 9.38
N TYR A 447 -2.53 -0.32 9.53
CA TYR A 447 -1.19 -0.38 8.95
C TYR A 447 -0.17 -0.71 10.05
N LEU A 448 0.55 -1.81 9.87
CA LEU A 448 1.60 -2.26 10.77
C LEU A 448 2.95 -1.90 10.13
N ASP A 449 3.59 -0.88 10.69
CA ASP A 449 4.88 -0.37 10.22
C ASP A 449 5.69 0.20 11.39
N LEU A 450 6.88 0.74 11.10
CA LEU A 450 7.76 1.36 12.08
C LEU A 450 7.14 2.59 12.77
N LYS A 451 6.28 3.36 12.09
CA LYS A 451 5.70 4.61 12.60
C LYS A 451 4.61 4.33 13.62
N HIS A 452 3.76 3.34 13.34
CA HIS A 452 2.59 3.02 14.16
C HIS A 452 2.91 1.99 15.25
N CYS A 453 3.75 0.99 14.93
CA CYS A 453 4.00 -0.16 15.81
C CYS A 453 5.50 -0.53 15.90
N PRO A 454 6.39 0.38 16.36
CA PRO A 454 7.84 0.17 16.33
C PRO A 454 8.32 -1.06 17.12
N LEU A 455 7.65 -1.37 18.23
CA LEU A 455 7.99 -2.49 19.11
C LEU A 455 7.33 -3.81 18.71
N MET A 456 6.58 -3.84 17.60
CA MET A 456 5.92 -5.05 17.13
C MET A 456 6.92 -5.97 16.45
N GLU A 457 6.83 -7.27 16.76
CA GLU A 457 7.60 -8.33 16.12
C GLU A 457 7.19 -8.49 14.65
N LEU A 458 8.16 -8.49 13.72
CA LEU A 458 7.84 -8.50 12.28
C LEU A 458 7.11 -9.78 11.84
N SER A 459 7.51 -10.93 12.37
CA SER A 459 6.88 -12.20 12.06
C SER A 459 5.42 -12.21 12.50
N GLU A 460 5.10 -11.58 13.63
CA GLU A 460 3.75 -11.44 14.13
C GLU A 460 2.91 -10.52 13.23
N ALA A 461 3.46 -9.37 12.82
CA ALA A 461 2.78 -8.44 11.92
C ALA A 461 2.40 -9.09 10.58
N VAL A 462 3.33 -9.81 9.96
CA VAL A 462 3.09 -10.52 8.69
C VAL A 462 2.14 -11.71 8.87
N LYS A 463 2.24 -12.44 9.98
CA LYS A 463 1.30 -13.52 10.32
C LYS A 463 -0.13 -12.99 10.45
N ILE A 464 -0.34 -11.86 11.13
CA ILE A 464 -1.66 -11.22 11.25
C ILE A 464 -2.21 -10.89 9.85
N SER A 465 -1.37 -10.27 9.00
CA SER A 465 -1.74 -9.92 7.63
C SER A 465 -2.15 -11.12 6.78
N ALA A 466 -1.56 -12.29 7.02
CA ALA A 466 -1.83 -13.55 6.32
C ALA A 466 -2.89 -14.44 7.00
N SER A 467 -3.52 -13.97 8.09
CA SER A 467 -4.50 -14.73 8.87
C SER A 467 -5.90 -14.64 8.26
N PHE A 468 -6.12 -15.31 7.13
CA PHE A 468 -7.42 -15.34 6.44
C PHE A 468 -8.50 -16.09 7.28
N PRO A 469 -9.67 -15.49 7.58
CA PRO A 469 -10.64 -16.02 8.56
C PRO A 469 -11.16 -17.44 8.33
N VAL A 470 -11.22 -17.88 7.07
CA VAL A 470 -11.64 -19.24 6.71
C VAL A 470 -10.59 -20.28 7.08
N LEU A 471 -9.34 -19.86 7.32
CA LEU A 471 -8.17 -20.72 7.43
C LEU A 471 -7.45 -20.57 8.77
N TYR A 472 -7.43 -19.35 9.31
CA TYR A 472 -6.76 -18.99 10.55
C TYR A 472 -7.72 -18.27 11.48
N ARG A 473 -7.54 -18.49 12.79
CA ARG A 473 -8.23 -17.68 13.80
C ARG A 473 -7.74 -16.23 13.72
N HIS A 474 -8.66 -15.30 13.99
CA HIS A 474 -8.32 -13.90 14.20
C HIS A 474 -7.22 -13.79 15.26
N THR A 475 -6.33 -12.83 15.06
CA THR A 475 -5.25 -12.55 16.00
C THR A 475 -5.65 -11.35 16.86
N LEU A 476 -5.29 -11.39 18.14
CA LEU A 476 -5.54 -10.27 19.05
C LEU A 476 -4.35 -9.33 18.99
N LEU A 477 -4.58 -8.10 18.55
CA LEU A 477 -3.64 -6.98 18.65
C LEU A 477 -4.28 -5.95 19.58
N ASP A 478 -3.62 -5.66 20.70
CA ASP A 478 -4.10 -4.72 21.73
C ASP A 478 -5.53 -5.01 22.23
N GLY A 479 -5.90 -6.30 22.31
CA GLY A 479 -7.23 -6.74 22.72
C GLY A 479 -8.31 -6.63 21.65
N GLU A 480 -7.96 -6.23 20.42
CA GLU A 480 -8.86 -6.16 19.28
C GLU A 480 -8.59 -7.27 18.26
N GLU A 481 -9.67 -7.85 17.73
CA GLU A 481 -9.60 -8.90 16.72
C GLU A 481 -9.17 -8.35 15.36
N HIS A 482 -8.06 -8.84 14.85
CA HIS A 482 -7.51 -8.54 13.54
C HIS A 482 -7.52 -9.77 12.64
N ASN A 483 -7.84 -9.53 11.37
CA ASN A 483 -7.90 -10.51 10.29
C ASN A 483 -6.94 -10.13 9.16
N ASP A 484 -6.84 -10.99 8.15
CA ASP A 484 -6.09 -10.78 6.91
C ASP A 484 -6.32 -9.38 6.30
N GLY A 485 -5.23 -8.71 5.95
CA GLY A 485 -5.24 -7.35 5.39
C GLY A 485 -5.96 -7.27 4.04
N GLY A 486 -5.99 -8.39 3.31
CA GLY A 486 -6.54 -8.51 1.97
C GLY A 486 -8.06 -8.52 1.92
N ILE A 487 -8.72 -8.57 3.07
CA ILE A 487 -10.19 -8.47 3.16
C ILE A 487 -10.64 -7.05 2.79
N LEU A 488 -10.00 -6.02 3.35
CA LEU A 488 -10.39 -4.62 3.13
C LEU A 488 -9.43 -3.85 2.22
N SER A 489 -8.14 -4.17 2.24
CA SER A 489 -7.13 -3.49 1.41
C SER A 489 -6.10 -4.51 0.91
N ASN A 490 -6.47 -5.22 -0.15
CA ASN A 490 -5.59 -6.17 -0.80
C ASN A 490 -4.49 -5.48 -1.61
N PHE A 491 -4.66 -4.19 -1.92
CA PHE A 491 -3.75 -3.41 -2.74
C PHE A 491 -3.36 -2.10 -2.02
N PRO A 492 -2.43 -2.14 -1.05
CA PRO A 492 -2.12 -1.01 -0.18
C PRO A 492 -1.18 0.01 -0.86
N THR A 493 -1.64 0.66 -1.94
CA THR A 493 -0.85 1.69 -2.64
C THR A 493 -0.98 3.06 -2.01
N GLU A 494 -2.04 3.30 -1.23
CA GLU A 494 -2.32 4.56 -0.52
C GLU A 494 -1.31 4.90 0.57
N VAL A 495 -0.51 3.92 1.01
CA VAL A 495 0.54 4.12 2.02
C VAL A 495 1.70 4.98 1.50
N PHE A 496 1.81 5.12 0.17
CA PHE A 496 2.81 5.95 -0.49
C PHE A 496 2.12 7.15 -1.16
N PHE A 497 2.16 8.31 -0.50
CA PHE A 497 1.67 9.59 -1.03
C PHE A 497 2.69 10.27 -1.95
N ASP A 498 2.24 11.17 -2.85
CA ASP A 498 3.14 11.97 -3.69
C ASP A 498 4.12 12.75 -2.80
N ASP A 499 5.42 12.55 -3.03
CA ASP A 499 6.48 13.21 -2.25
C ASP A 499 6.87 14.58 -2.83
N HIS A 500 6.18 15.00 -3.88
CA HIS A 500 6.39 16.26 -4.59
C HIS A 500 7.84 16.47 -5.06
N SER A 501 8.58 15.37 -5.28
CA SER A 501 9.96 15.41 -5.76
C SER A 501 10.07 15.83 -7.23
N THR A 502 8.98 15.71 -7.99
CA THR A 502 8.86 16.14 -9.40
C THR A 502 8.06 17.43 -9.53
N LEU A 503 8.27 18.17 -10.62
CA LEU A 503 7.42 19.31 -10.96
C LEU A 503 6.02 18.83 -11.35
N LEU A 504 5.93 17.81 -12.22
CA LEU A 504 4.68 17.23 -12.70
C LEU A 504 4.15 16.17 -11.73
N GLU A 505 2.83 16.08 -11.60
CA GLU A 505 2.13 14.94 -10.96
C GLU A 505 1.55 13.96 -11.98
N SER A 506 1.25 12.76 -11.50
CA SER A 506 0.25 11.90 -12.12
C SER A 506 -1.13 12.58 -12.18
N GLU A 507 -1.90 12.27 -13.23
CA GLU A 507 -3.29 12.72 -13.39
C GLU A 507 -4.16 12.39 -12.17
N PHE A 508 -3.88 11.27 -11.49
CA PHE A 508 -4.62 10.82 -10.31
C PHE A 508 -3.92 11.13 -8.97
N GLY A 509 -2.79 11.85 -8.97
CA GLY A 509 -2.12 12.29 -7.74
C GLY A 509 -1.42 11.18 -6.95
N ASN A 510 -1.30 10.00 -7.56
CA ASN A 510 -0.57 8.88 -7.01
C ASN A 510 0.95 9.08 -7.07
N ASN A 511 1.66 8.47 -6.13
CA ASN A 511 3.12 8.53 -6.06
C ASN A 511 3.74 7.85 -7.30
N LEU A 512 4.57 8.60 -8.03
CA LEU A 512 5.17 8.18 -9.30
C LEU A 512 6.25 7.10 -9.16
N LYS A 513 6.81 6.91 -7.95
CA LYS A 513 7.86 5.94 -7.61
C LYS A 513 7.32 4.57 -7.21
N VAL A 514 5.99 4.43 -7.14
CA VAL A 514 5.32 3.16 -6.83
C VAL A 514 5.27 2.28 -8.06
N LEU A 515 5.67 1.02 -7.88
CA LEU A 515 5.35 -0.10 -8.75
C LEU A 515 4.54 -1.10 -7.94
N ALA A 516 3.42 -1.51 -8.49
CA ALA A 516 2.46 -2.37 -7.84
C ALA A 516 2.37 -3.71 -8.58
N VAL A 517 2.07 -4.78 -7.85
CA VAL A 517 1.85 -6.11 -8.43
C VAL A 517 0.46 -6.59 -8.04
N GLN A 518 -0.39 -6.81 -9.05
CA GLN A 518 -1.74 -7.30 -8.89
C GLN A 518 -1.95 -8.54 -9.76
N PHE A 519 -2.47 -9.63 -9.21
CA PHE A 519 -2.73 -10.82 -10.04
C PHE A 519 -3.86 -10.61 -11.06
N ASP A 520 -3.72 -11.21 -12.24
CA ASP A 520 -4.87 -11.41 -13.12
C ASP A 520 -5.81 -12.43 -12.47
N ASN A 521 -6.98 -11.97 -12.05
CA ASN A 521 -7.99 -12.84 -11.43
C ASN A 521 -8.66 -13.80 -12.44
N GLY A 522 -8.32 -13.76 -13.73
CA GLY A 522 -8.65 -14.80 -14.71
C GLY A 522 -10.10 -15.28 -14.65
N VAL A 523 -10.30 -16.58 -14.35
CA VAL A 523 -11.61 -17.26 -14.29
C VAL A 523 -12.52 -16.72 -13.19
N GLU A 524 -11.99 -16.24 -12.07
CA GLU A 524 -12.79 -15.61 -10.99
C GLU A 524 -13.50 -14.36 -11.52
N ARG A 525 -12.83 -13.60 -12.38
CA ARG A 525 -13.40 -12.43 -13.05
C ARG A 525 -14.46 -12.83 -14.07
N ASN A 526 -14.21 -13.87 -14.87
CA ASN A 526 -15.19 -14.38 -15.84
C ASN A 526 -16.45 -14.98 -15.20
N ILE A 527 -16.37 -15.60 -14.02
CA ILE A 527 -17.54 -16.11 -13.29
C ILE A 527 -18.35 -14.94 -12.71
N ILE A 528 -17.67 -13.91 -12.22
CA ILE A 528 -18.29 -12.70 -11.66
C ILE A 528 -18.91 -11.81 -12.76
N ASP A 529 -18.18 -11.57 -13.87
CA ASP A 529 -18.61 -10.73 -14.99
C ASP A 529 -19.74 -11.40 -15.80
N ARG A 530 -19.75 -12.74 -15.91
CA ARG A 530 -20.84 -13.49 -16.58
C ARG A 530 -22.16 -13.45 -15.80
N ILE A 531 -22.15 -13.05 -14.52
CA ILE A 531 -23.35 -13.00 -13.67
C ILE A 531 -23.98 -11.59 -13.59
N ARG A 532 -23.27 -10.49 -13.91
CA ARG A 532 -23.85 -9.14 -14.11
C ARG A 532 -22.78 -8.11 -14.48
N ASP A 533 -23.04 -7.27 -15.49
CA ASP A 533 -22.20 -6.13 -15.94
C ASP A 533 -21.96 -5.01 -14.90
N LYS A 534 -22.38 -5.19 -13.65
CA LYS A 534 -22.20 -4.24 -12.55
C LYS A 534 -21.92 -4.97 -11.25
N VAL A 535 -20.65 -4.97 -10.86
CA VAL A 535 -20.14 -5.32 -9.53
C VAL A 535 -19.69 -3.98 -8.92
N TYR A 536 -20.08 -3.47 -7.75
CA TYR A 536 -20.78 -4.02 -6.58
C TYR A 536 -21.26 -2.82 -5.73
N ARG A 537 -22.51 -2.85 -5.25
CA ARG A 537 -23.03 -2.10 -4.07
C ARG A 537 -24.40 -2.65 -3.65
N GLU A 538 -25.13 -3.26 -4.59
CA GLU A 538 -26.56 -3.61 -4.43
C GLU A 538 -26.87 -5.09 -4.20
N ASN A 539 -25.90 -6.02 -4.29
CA ASN A 539 -26.16 -7.42 -3.94
C ASN A 539 -25.97 -7.62 -2.43
N PHE A 540 -26.94 -7.09 -1.67
CA PHE A 540 -27.06 -7.23 -0.21
C PHE A 540 -26.79 -8.67 0.25
N ILE A 541 -27.28 -9.66 -0.50
CA ILE A 541 -27.11 -11.10 -0.20
C ILE A 541 -25.63 -11.52 -0.24
N LEU A 542 -24.87 -11.10 -1.25
CA LEU A 542 -23.44 -11.44 -1.33
C LEU A 542 -22.65 -10.71 -0.25
N ASN A 543 -22.95 -9.43 0.01
CA ASN A 543 -22.28 -8.71 1.09
C ASN A 543 -22.57 -9.33 2.46
N TRP A 544 -23.80 -9.82 2.67
CA TRP A 544 -24.17 -10.56 3.87
C TRP A 544 -23.42 -11.89 3.99
N ILE A 545 -23.29 -12.68 2.91
CA ILE A 545 -22.51 -13.92 2.90
C ILE A 545 -21.03 -13.64 3.22
N TYR A 546 -20.43 -12.65 2.58
CA TYR A 546 -19.04 -12.29 2.83
C TYR A 546 -18.84 -11.70 4.22
N SER A 547 -19.82 -10.95 4.74
CA SER A 547 -19.78 -10.44 6.10
C SER A 547 -19.79 -11.58 7.12
N LEU A 548 -20.59 -12.62 6.88
CA LEU A 548 -20.63 -13.81 7.72
C LEU A 548 -19.32 -14.62 7.66
N LEU A 549 -18.68 -14.71 6.48
CA LEU A 549 -17.42 -15.43 6.29
C LEU A 549 -16.20 -14.68 6.82
N THR A 550 -16.16 -13.36 6.68
CA THR A 550 -14.99 -12.53 7.03
C THR A 550 -15.11 -11.89 8.41
N GLY A 551 -16.32 -11.84 8.98
CA GLY A 551 -16.62 -11.14 10.22
C GLY A 551 -16.62 -9.61 10.10
N VAL A 552 -16.49 -9.07 8.89
CA VAL A 552 -16.45 -7.62 8.60
C VAL A 552 -17.79 -7.19 8.02
N SER A 553 -18.33 -6.04 8.44
CA SER A 553 -19.68 -5.61 8.02
C SER A 553 -19.81 -5.26 6.53
N ASP A 554 -18.74 -4.79 5.88
CA ASP A 554 -18.79 -4.32 4.49
C ASP A 554 -17.49 -4.57 3.68
N PRO A 555 -17.12 -5.84 3.42
CA PRO A 555 -15.92 -6.20 2.65
C PRO A 555 -16.00 -5.74 1.18
N ALA A 556 -17.20 -5.68 0.62
CA ALA A 556 -17.45 -5.21 -0.75
C ALA A 556 -16.87 -3.82 -1.03
N SER A 557 -16.94 -2.91 -0.06
CA SER A 557 -16.40 -1.56 -0.17
C SER A 557 -14.87 -1.53 -0.31
N GLY A 558 -14.18 -2.47 0.32
CA GLY A 558 -12.72 -2.64 0.19
C GLY A 558 -12.33 -3.02 -1.24
N TRP A 559 -13.04 -3.96 -1.84
CA TRP A 559 -12.77 -4.41 -3.22
C TRP A 559 -13.07 -3.34 -4.27
N GLU A 560 -14.10 -2.52 -4.05
CA GLU A 560 -14.36 -1.35 -4.89
C GLU A 560 -13.19 -0.36 -4.83
N ARG A 561 -12.69 -0.07 -3.62
CA ARG A 561 -11.51 0.79 -3.44
C ARG A 561 -10.30 0.23 -4.17
N ASP A 562 -10.02 -1.06 -4.06
CA ASP A 562 -8.88 -1.68 -4.75
C ASP A 562 -9.02 -1.61 -6.28
N ARG A 563 -10.24 -1.73 -6.83
CA ARG A 563 -10.50 -1.48 -8.27
C ARG A 563 -10.22 -0.03 -8.68
N LEU A 564 -10.59 0.93 -7.84
CA LEU A 564 -10.31 2.35 -8.08
C LEU A 564 -8.80 2.61 -8.03
N LYS A 565 -8.09 2.03 -7.06
CA LYS A 565 -6.62 2.10 -7.00
C LYS A 565 -5.98 1.52 -8.24
N LEU A 566 -6.44 0.37 -8.76
CA LEU A 566 -5.92 -0.20 -10.01
C LEU A 566 -6.11 0.73 -11.21
N ARG A 567 -7.21 1.49 -11.24
CA ARG A 567 -7.41 2.52 -12.27
C ARG A 567 -6.41 3.67 -12.12
N GLN A 568 -6.16 4.13 -10.89
CA GLN A 568 -5.20 5.20 -10.61
C GLN A 568 -3.76 4.77 -10.93
N TYR A 569 -3.39 3.53 -10.58
CA TYR A 569 -2.07 2.95 -10.77
C TYR A 569 -1.94 2.10 -12.04
N ALA A 570 -2.82 2.25 -13.03
CA ALA A 570 -2.88 1.38 -14.20
C ALA A 570 -1.54 1.32 -14.97
N MET A 571 -0.82 2.44 -15.06
CA MET A 571 0.50 2.51 -15.72
C MET A 571 1.68 2.14 -14.82
N GLN A 572 1.41 1.81 -13.55
CA GLN A 572 2.36 1.45 -12.50
C GLN A 572 2.06 0.07 -11.90
N THR A 573 1.20 -0.71 -12.54
CA THR A 573 0.82 -2.04 -12.04
C THR A 573 1.28 -3.10 -13.02
N ILE A 574 2.01 -4.09 -12.53
CA ILE A 574 2.30 -5.33 -13.23
C ILE A 574 1.15 -6.30 -12.95
N ILE A 575 0.64 -6.94 -14.00
CA ILE A 575 -0.46 -7.89 -13.90
C ILE A 575 0.00 -9.27 -14.36
N PRO A 576 0.58 -10.10 -13.47
CA PRO A 576 0.97 -11.46 -13.81
C PRO A 576 -0.25 -12.34 -14.09
N ASN A 577 -0.18 -13.13 -15.17
CA ASN A 577 -1.17 -14.17 -15.45
C ASN A 577 -1.03 -15.33 -14.46
N THR A 578 -2.12 -15.63 -13.74
CA THR A 578 -2.16 -16.71 -12.73
C THR A 578 -2.89 -17.98 -13.19
N GLY A 579 -3.36 -18.01 -14.44
CA GLY A 579 -4.01 -19.18 -15.03
C GLY A 579 -5.27 -19.62 -14.27
N LYS A 580 -5.30 -20.90 -13.86
CA LYS A 580 -6.43 -21.50 -13.11
C LYS A 580 -6.19 -21.59 -11.60
N VAL A 581 -5.13 -20.98 -11.08
CA VAL A 581 -4.76 -21.08 -9.66
C VAL A 581 -5.73 -20.23 -8.83
N SER A 582 -6.49 -20.88 -7.94
CA SER A 582 -7.38 -20.20 -7.00
C SER A 582 -6.58 -19.56 -5.86
N THR A 583 -7.07 -18.44 -5.32
CA THR A 583 -6.55 -17.86 -4.06
C THR A 583 -6.70 -18.81 -2.86
N THR A 584 -7.65 -19.75 -2.93
CA THR A 584 -7.93 -20.78 -1.91
C THR A 584 -7.21 -22.11 -2.14
N GLY A 585 -6.49 -22.26 -3.25
CA GLY A 585 -5.73 -23.49 -3.54
C GLY A 585 -4.35 -23.43 -2.90
N PHE A 586 -4.13 -24.12 -1.78
CA PHE A 586 -2.87 -24.04 -1.01
C PHE A 586 -1.75 -24.96 -1.51
N SER A 587 -2.09 -25.92 -2.38
CA SER A 587 -1.13 -26.79 -3.05
C SER A 587 -1.07 -26.45 -4.54
N VAL A 588 0.09 -25.97 -4.98
CA VAL A 588 0.41 -25.76 -6.39
C VAL A 588 1.48 -26.77 -6.75
N ASP A 589 1.30 -27.55 -7.80
CA ASP A 589 2.30 -28.51 -8.28
C ASP A 589 3.57 -27.79 -8.76
N GLU A 590 4.72 -28.49 -8.77
CA GLU A 590 6.00 -27.87 -9.12
C GLU A 590 6.00 -27.28 -10.54
N LYS A 591 5.31 -27.91 -11.50
CA LYS A 591 5.19 -27.37 -12.87
C LYS A 591 4.43 -26.05 -12.86
N CYS A 592 3.30 -25.98 -12.18
CA CYS A 592 2.54 -24.74 -12.05
C CYS A 592 3.30 -23.65 -11.27
N GLN A 593 4.13 -24.01 -10.29
CA GLN A 593 5.00 -23.03 -9.62
C GLN A 593 6.00 -22.40 -10.59
N VAL A 594 6.66 -23.23 -11.41
CA VAL A 594 7.60 -22.77 -12.44
C VAL A 594 6.88 -21.88 -13.46
N GLU A 595 5.67 -22.27 -13.88
CA GLU A 595 4.83 -21.48 -14.79
C GLU A 595 4.45 -20.12 -14.19
N LEU A 596 4.01 -20.07 -12.93
CA LEU A 596 3.67 -18.82 -12.24
C LEU A 596 4.88 -17.89 -12.13
N ILE A 597 6.05 -18.42 -11.75
CA ILE A 597 7.31 -17.66 -11.70
C ILE A 597 7.63 -17.11 -13.09
N GLN A 598 7.51 -17.93 -14.13
CA GLN A 598 7.78 -17.49 -15.50
C GLN A 598 6.80 -16.40 -15.95
N ASN A 599 5.49 -16.56 -15.68
CA ASN A 599 4.48 -15.55 -16.00
C ASN A 599 4.74 -14.21 -15.30
N GLY A 600 5.14 -14.25 -14.02
CA GLY A 600 5.53 -13.06 -13.26
C GLY A 600 6.77 -12.37 -13.85
N TYR A 601 7.77 -13.17 -14.26
CA TYR A 601 8.97 -12.67 -14.91
C TYR A 601 8.65 -12.00 -16.25
N ASP A 602 7.92 -12.69 -17.13
CA ASP A 602 7.61 -12.21 -18.48
C ASP A 602 6.77 -10.92 -18.44
N SER A 603 5.74 -10.89 -17.59
CA SER A 603 4.89 -9.69 -17.40
C SER A 603 5.70 -8.47 -16.92
N THR A 604 6.70 -8.71 -16.08
CA THR A 604 7.59 -7.65 -15.58
C THR A 604 8.58 -7.21 -16.64
N MET A 605 9.13 -8.15 -17.41
CA MET A 605 10.02 -7.82 -18.52
C MET A 605 9.30 -7.03 -19.61
N ASP A 606 8.04 -7.33 -19.88
CA ASP A 606 7.24 -6.55 -20.83
C ASP A 606 6.96 -5.14 -20.31
N TYR A 607 6.70 -4.98 -19.00
CA TYR A 607 6.63 -3.67 -18.36
C TYR A 607 7.93 -2.87 -18.52
N ILE A 608 9.08 -3.51 -18.28
CA ILE A 608 10.42 -2.90 -18.34
C ILE A 608 10.81 -2.53 -19.78
N LYS A 609 10.63 -3.43 -20.76
CA LYS A 609 11.01 -3.20 -22.17
C LYS A 609 10.38 -1.94 -22.77
N VAL A 610 9.16 -1.60 -22.34
CA VAL A 610 8.42 -0.43 -22.84
C VAL A 610 8.93 0.89 -22.23
N ARG A 611 9.50 0.85 -21.01
CA ARG A 611 9.80 2.06 -20.21
C ARG A 611 11.29 2.32 -19.97
N TYR A 612 12.11 1.28 -20.08
CA TYR A 612 13.53 1.31 -19.76
C TYR A 612 14.37 0.98 -20.99
N ALA A 613 15.52 1.65 -21.10
CA ALA A 613 16.53 1.31 -22.10
C ALA A 613 17.62 0.44 -21.48
N ARG A 614 17.99 -0.65 -22.16
CA ARG A 614 19.10 -1.51 -21.74
C ARG A 614 20.44 -0.84 -22.04
N ARG A 615 21.26 -0.61 -21.02
CA ARG A 615 22.66 -0.14 -21.16
C ARG A 615 23.60 -1.14 -20.49
N ARG A 616 24.42 -1.83 -21.29
CA ARG A 616 25.33 -2.90 -20.85
C ARG A 616 24.57 -3.97 -20.03
N ASN A 617 24.66 -3.89 -18.70
CA ASN A 617 24.09 -4.85 -17.74
C ASN A 617 22.98 -4.26 -16.84
N ALA A 618 22.50 -3.04 -17.10
CA ALA A 618 21.43 -2.43 -16.31
C ALA A 618 20.37 -1.78 -17.19
N TYR A 619 19.13 -1.73 -16.68
CA TYR A 619 18.04 -0.99 -17.30
C TYR A 619 18.02 0.43 -16.73
N VAL A 620 18.04 1.41 -17.62
CA VAL A 620 17.96 2.83 -17.25
C VAL A 620 16.58 3.34 -17.64
N ASN A 621 15.87 3.90 -16.68
CA ASN A 621 14.57 4.50 -16.89
C ASN A 621 14.66 5.61 -17.95
N LYS A 622 13.81 5.52 -18.98
CA LYS A 622 13.69 6.50 -20.07
C LYS A 622 12.26 7.05 -20.18
N GLU A 623 11.40 6.72 -19.24
CA GLU A 623 10.02 7.18 -19.23
C GLU A 623 9.99 8.71 -19.00
N LEU A 624 9.27 9.40 -19.87
CA LEU A 624 9.04 10.84 -19.80
C LEU A 624 7.56 11.08 -19.54
N MET A 625 7.28 11.93 -18.57
CA MET A 625 5.98 12.54 -18.35
C MET A 625 5.92 13.85 -19.12
N TYR A 626 4.72 14.28 -19.48
CA TYR A 626 4.53 15.59 -20.07
C TYR A 626 3.22 16.23 -19.63
N SER A 627 3.21 17.56 -19.58
CA SER A 627 1.99 18.34 -19.37
C SER A 627 2.06 19.63 -20.18
N THR A 628 0.90 20.10 -20.62
CA THR A 628 0.76 21.32 -21.42
C THR A 628 0.05 22.40 -20.60
N PHE A 629 0.60 23.60 -20.63
CA PHE A 629 0.08 24.78 -19.94
C PHE A 629 -0.22 25.87 -20.97
N ASN A 630 -1.25 26.68 -20.73
CA ASN A 630 -1.68 27.70 -21.69
C ASN A 630 -0.66 28.86 -21.80
N SER A 631 0.12 29.13 -20.74
CA SER A 631 1.13 30.19 -20.72
C SER A 631 2.17 29.95 -19.62
N LEU A 632 3.23 30.76 -19.58
CA LEU A 632 4.18 30.77 -18.46
C LEU A 632 3.51 31.18 -17.13
N GLY A 633 2.46 32.00 -17.16
CA GLY A 633 1.69 32.36 -15.96
C GLY A 633 0.90 31.18 -15.39
N ASP A 634 0.32 30.35 -16.27
CA ASP A 634 -0.35 29.10 -15.86
C ASP A 634 0.63 28.09 -15.26
N LEU A 635 1.82 27.96 -15.86
CA LEU A 635 2.90 27.14 -15.29
C LEU A 635 3.38 27.69 -13.93
N LEU A 636 3.51 29.01 -13.79
CA LEU A 636 3.89 29.65 -12.53
C LEU A 636 2.85 29.39 -11.43
N ALA A 637 1.56 29.54 -11.75
CA ALA A 637 0.46 29.23 -10.85
C ALA A 637 0.45 27.74 -10.47
N TYR A 638 0.79 26.86 -11.41
CA TYR A 638 0.97 25.44 -11.13
C TYR A 638 2.12 25.17 -10.15
N CYS A 639 3.24 25.89 -10.23
CA CYS A 639 4.31 25.81 -9.24
C CYS A 639 3.85 26.21 -7.83
N CYS A 640 2.97 27.20 -7.69
CA CYS A 640 2.34 27.54 -6.40
C CYS A 640 1.49 26.39 -5.87
N TYR A 641 0.65 25.80 -6.71
CA TYR A 641 -0.16 24.62 -6.35
C TYR A 641 0.71 23.43 -5.93
N ARG A 642 1.84 23.19 -6.61
CA ARG A 642 2.83 22.17 -6.23
C ARG A 642 3.62 22.53 -4.97
N GLY A 643 3.58 23.79 -4.54
CA GLY A 643 4.21 24.28 -3.32
C GLY A 643 5.75 24.35 -3.37
N ASN A 644 6.36 24.22 -4.55
CA ASN A 644 7.81 24.21 -4.72
C ASN A 644 8.35 25.59 -5.14
N SER A 645 9.04 26.26 -4.22
CA SER A 645 9.60 27.61 -4.41
C SER A 645 10.73 27.64 -5.44
N GLN A 646 11.52 26.56 -5.57
CA GLN A 646 12.62 26.50 -6.55
C GLN A 646 12.08 26.53 -7.98
N TRP A 647 11.06 25.71 -8.26
CA TRP A 647 10.42 25.72 -9.58
C TRP A 647 9.70 27.04 -9.86
N PHE A 648 9.07 27.63 -8.84
CA PHE A 648 8.49 28.96 -8.95
C PHE A 648 9.53 30.00 -9.39
N ASP A 649 10.70 30.02 -8.75
CA ASP A 649 11.77 30.97 -9.08
C ASP A 649 12.35 30.72 -10.48
N ILE A 650 12.51 29.46 -10.91
CA ILE A 650 12.94 29.10 -12.27
C ILE A 650 11.95 29.65 -13.31
N VAL A 651 10.66 29.38 -13.15
CA VAL A 651 9.63 29.84 -14.09
C VAL A 651 9.51 31.36 -14.07
N ASN A 652 9.63 31.99 -12.90
CA ASN A 652 9.67 33.44 -12.79
C ASN A 652 10.85 34.04 -13.56
N ASN A 653 12.05 33.45 -13.48
CA ASN A 653 13.21 33.89 -14.25
C ASN A 653 12.97 33.76 -15.77
N LEU A 654 12.28 32.70 -16.22
CA LEU A 654 11.89 32.57 -17.63
C LEU A 654 10.93 33.68 -18.06
N ILE A 655 9.98 34.08 -17.20
CA ILE A 655 9.08 35.22 -17.46
C ILE A 655 9.89 36.52 -17.57
N VAL A 656 10.83 36.75 -16.66
CA VAL A 656 11.70 37.94 -16.66
C VAL A 656 12.58 38.00 -17.90
N GLN A 657 13.09 36.88 -18.39
CA GLN A 657 13.93 36.82 -19.59
C GLN A 657 13.11 36.83 -20.89
N SER A 658 11.80 36.59 -20.82
CA SER A 658 10.94 36.53 -22.00
C SER A 658 10.74 37.88 -22.69
N THR A 659 10.43 37.83 -23.99
CA THR A 659 10.03 38.98 -24.81
C THR A 659 8.52 39.02 -25.04
N LEU A 660 7.73 38.42 -24.14
CA LEU A 660 6.28 38.34 -24.28
C LEU A 660 5.63 39.74 -24.14
N PRO A 661 4.59 40.04 -24.94
CA PRO A 661 3.92 41.34 -24.90
C PRO A 661 3.22 41.61 -23.55
N ASN A 662 2.80 40.55 -22.85
CA ASN A 662 2.16 40.63 -21.53
C ASN A 662 3.13 40.43 -20.35
N ARG A 663 4.45 40.53 -20.57
CA ARG A 663 5.48 40.31 -19.55
C ARG A 663 5.25 41.10 -18.27
N THR A 664 4.92 42.39 -18.36
CA THR A 664 4.71 43.24 -17.18
C THR A 664 3.56 42.75 -16.31
N ALA A 665 2.47 42.27 -16.93
CA ALA A 665 1.33 41.69 -16.22
C ALA A 665 1.70 40.38 -15.53
N LEU A 666 2.46 39.51 -16.21
CA LEU A 666 2.97 38.25 -15.64
C LEU A 666 3.95 38.48 -14.47
N MET A 667 4.81 39.51 -14.56
CA MET A 667 5.71 39.88 -13.47
C MET A 667 4.93 40.38 -12.25
N LYS A 668 3.87 41.18 -12.46
CA LYS A 668 2.97 41.61 -11.38
C LYS A 668 2.27 40.41 -10.73
N GLN A 669 1.71 39.50 -11.54
CA GLN A 669 1.09 38.26 -11.07
C GLN A 669 2.08 37.41 -10.27
N SER A 670 3.33 37.29 -10.73
CA SER A 670 4.38 36.57 -10.01
C SER A 670 4.64 37.16 -8.63
N LEU A 671 4.75 38.49 -8.51
CA LEU A 671 4.93 39.16 -7.21
C LEU A 671 3.74 38.93 -6.27
N GLU A 672 2.52 38.98 -6.80
CA GLU A 672 1.30 38.70 -6.04
C GLU A 672 1.26 37.24 -5.55
N LEU A 673 1.51 36.27 -6.44
CA LEU A 673 1.58 34.85 -6.09
C LEU A 673 2.69 34.55 -5.08
N ARG A 674 3.86 35.17 -5.22
CA ARG A 674 4.96 35.01 -4.25
C ARG A 674 4.56 35.52 -2.87
N LYS A 675 3.83 36.64 -2.79
CA LYS A 675 3.30 37.16 -1.52
C LYS A 675 2.24 36.24 -0.92
N LEU A 676 1.42 35.61 -1.74
CA LEU A 676 0.35 34.72 -1.28
C LEU A 676 0.86 33.36 -0.79
N TYR A 677 1.83 32.75 -1.48
CA TYR A 677 2.23 31.35 -1.23
C TYR A 677 3.63 31.17 -0.60
N TYR A 678 4.49 32.21 -0.62
CA TYR A 678 5.91 32.07 -0.26
C TYR A 678 6.47 33.19 0.62
N PHE A 679 5.64 34.11 1.13
CA PHE A 679 6.10 35.14 2.07
C PHE A 679 6.18 34.56 3.48
N ALA A 680 7.38 34.59 4.07
CA ALA A 680 7.71 34.02 5.36
C ALA A 680 7.07 34.78 6.53
N MET A 681 6.61 34.05 7.55
CA MET A 681 6.68 34.52 8.94
C MET A 681 8.13 34.91 9.28
N PRO A 682 8.36 35.86 10.19
CA PRO A 682 9.70 36.33 10.51
C PRO A 682 10.63 35.18 10.88
N GLU A 683 11.83 35.19 10.31
CA GLU A 683 12.95 34.35 10.74
C GLU A 683 13.14 34.50 12.25
N LEU A 684 12.99 33.42 13.01
CA LEU A 684 13.59 33.37 14.33
C LEU A 684 15.11 33.46 14.14
N PRO A 685 15.81 34.38 14.83
CA PRO A 685 17.23 34.56 14.64
C PRO A 685 17.98 33.30 15.02
N SER A 686 18.90 32.92 14.14
CA SER A 686 19.95 31.96 14.39
C SER A 686 20.82 32.41 15.56
N THR A 687 20.77 31.66 16.67
CA THR A 687 21.81 31.72 17.71
C THR A 687 22.55 30.39 17.77
N SER A 688 23.74 30.43 17.18
CA SER A 688 25.02 29.86 17.63
C SER A 688 25.06 28.66 18.59
N GLN A 689 25.97 27.77 18.22
CA GLN A 689 26.51 26.60 18.92
C GLN A 689 26.84 26.76 20.43
N LYS A 690 26.76 25.61 21.12
CA LYS A 690 27.43 25.15 22.37
C LYS A 690 26.93 25.71 23.71
N GLU A 691 26.38 24.83 24.56
CA GLU A 691 27.13 24.18 25.66
C GLU A 691 26.30 23.13 26.40
N LYS A 692 27.00 22.14 26.97
CA LYS A 692 26.49 21.10 27.87
C LYS A 692 26.06 21.73 29.19
N THR A 693 24.94 21.31 29.76
CA THR A 693 24.81 21.01 31.21
C THR A 693 23.51 20.24 31.49
N VAL A 694 23.65 19.16 32.26
CA VAL A 694 22.59 18.41 32.94
C VAL A 694 22.03 19.27 34.08
N PRO A 695 20.75 19.09 34.46
CA PRO A 695 20.51 18.65 35.84
C PRO A 695 19.49 17.51 35.96
N ASN A 696 19.79 16.59 36.88
CA ASN A 696 18.83 15.69 37.52
C ASN A 696 17.77 16.52 38.26
N GLU A 697 16.50 16.11 38.20
CA GLU A 697 15.77 15.53 39.34
C GLU A 697 14.29 15.27 38.99
N THR A 698 13.92 14.00 39.09
CA THR A 698 12.69 13.43 39.66
C THR A 698 11.46 14.33 39.86
N SER A 699 10.34 13.99 39.21
CA SER A 699 9.13 13.54 39.94
C SER A 699 8.01 13.13 38.98
N ASN A 700 7.45 11.95 39.26
CA ASN A 700 6.29 11.34 38.62
C ASN A 700 5.04 12.24 38.68
N LEU A 701 4.27 12.26 37.60
CA LEU A 701 2.80 12.23 37.67
C LEU A 701 2.23 11.73 36.34
N THR A 702 1.51 10.62 36.47
CA THR A 702 0.77 9.86 35.46
C THR A 702 -0.68 10.33 35.34
N PHE A 703 -1.39 9.73 34.36
CA PHE A 703 -2.85 9.58 34.17
C PHE A 703 -3.45 10.47 33.07
N PHE A 704 -4.10 9.96 32.01
CA PHE A 704 -4.89 8.72 31.82
C PHE A 704 -4.07 7.52 31.32
N GLY A 705 -4.02 6.35 31.96
CA GLY A 705 -5.02 5.77 32.85
C GLY A 705 -5.59 4.46 32.30
N ASN A 706 -4.75 3.60 31.73
CA ASN A 706 -4.95 2.16 31.76
C ASN A 706 -3.64 1.54 32.22
N ALA A 707 -3.66 1.04 33.45
CA ALA A 707 -2.61 0.17 33.97
C ALA A 707 -2.57 -1.06 33.06
N VAL A 708 -1.51 -1.18 32.27
CA VAL A 708 -1.14 -2.50 31.76
C VAL A 708 -0.80 -3.30 33.00
N CYS A 709 -1.65 -4.27 33.33
CA CYS A 709 -1.32 -5.30 34.30
C CYS A 709 0.05 -5.86 33.93
N HIS A 710 1.06 -5.54 34.75
CA HIS A 710 2.23 -6.38 34.89
C HIS A 710 1.75 -7.72 35.48
N HIS A 711 1.20 -8.59 34.64
CA HIS A 711 1.17 -9.99 34.99
C HIS A 711 2.59 -10.53 34.85
N HIS A 712 3.16 -10.81 36.02
CA HIS A 712 4.28 -11.69 36.22
C HIS A 712 4.26 -12.86 35.23
N HIS A 713 5.20 -12.86 34.30
CA HIS A 713 6.02 -14.04 34.10
C HIS A 713 7.47 -13.61 34.08
N ASN A 714 8.13 -13.86 35.22
CA ASN A 714 9.56 -14.13 35.25
C ASN A 714 9.82 -15.27 34.26
N HIS A 715 10.33 -14.93 33.09
CA HIS A 715 11.13 -15.86 32.30
C HIS A 715 12.36 -15.12 31.82
N ASP A 716 13.50 -15.79 32.02
CA ASP A 716 14.84 -15.26 31.96
C ASP A 716 15.16 -14.59 30.62
N ALA A 717 15.42 -13.28 30.64
CA ALA A 717 15.92 -12.52 29.49
C ALA A 717 17.31 -12.99 29.01
N SER A 718 18.00 -13.83 29.79
CA SER A 718 19.22 -14.54 29.38
C SER A 718 18.95 -15.83 28.57
N SER A 719 17.69 -16.32 28.51
CA SER A 719 17.33 -17.53 27.75
C SER A 719 17.08 -17.26 26.25
N GLU A 720 16.65 -16.06 25.89
CA GLU A 720 16.29 -15.73 24.50
C GLU A 720 17.51 -15.71 23.56
N GLU A 721 18.69 -15.31 24.04
CA GLU A 721 19.93 -15.27 23.24
C GLU A 721 20.37 -16.67 22.74
N GLY A 722 20.05 -17.73 23.49
CA GLY A 722 20.28 -19.11 23.08
C GLY A 722 19.22 -19.64 22.10
N ASN A 723 17.98 -19.22 22.25
CA ASN A 723 16.84 -19.79 21.52
C ASN A 723 16.93 -19.56 20.00
N HIS A 724 17.45 -18.43 19.55
CA HIS A 724 17.66 -18.15 18.12
C HIS A 724 18.63 -19.15 17.49
N LYS A 725 19.74 -19.47 18.16
CA LYS A 725 20.72 -20.46 17.69
C LYS A 725 20.13 -21.86 17.64
N VAL A 726 19.35 -22.21 18.67
CA VAL A 726 18.63 -23.49 18.72
C VAL A 726 17.64 -23.60 17.56
N LEU A 727 16.84 -22.56 17.32
CA LEU A 727 15.87 -22.52 16.23
C LEU A 727 16.55 -22.67 14.85
N LEU A 728 17.64 -21.93 14.60
CA LEU A 728 18.39 -22.01 13.34
C LEU A 728 19.00 -23.39 13.10
N ALA A 729 19.42 -24.09 14.16
CA ALA A 729 19.97 -25.44 14.07
C ALA A 729 18.88 -26.51 13.86
N LEU A 730 17.76 -26.40 14.58
CA LEU A 730 16.71 -27.42 14.57
C LEU A 730 15.74 -27.28 13.40
N TYR A 731 15.35 -26.06 13.02
CA TYR A 731 14.31 -25.83 12.03
C TYR A 731 14.57 -26.58 10.70
N PRO A 732 15.77 -26.52 10.09
CA PRO A 732 16.04 -27.26 8.85
C PRO A 732 15.95 -28.79 8.99
N ILE A 733 16.30 -29.33 10.16
CA ILE A 733 16.19 -30.77 10.45
C ILE A 733 14.71 -31.18 10.47
N PHE A 734 13.86 -30.35 11.09
CA PHE A 734 12.43 -30.61 11.23
C PHE A 734 11.68 -30.57 9.89
N LEU A 735 12.17 -29.80 8.92
CA LEU A 735 11.60 -29.72 7.57
C LEU A 735 11.83 -30.96 6.71
N LYS A 736 12.78 -31.83 7.08
CA LYS A 736 13.20 -33.00 6.29
C LYS A 736 12.93 -34.34 7.00
N LEU A 737 12.26 -34.28 8.15
CA LEU A 737 11.91 -35.46 8.93
C LEU A 737 10.73 -36.19 8.27
N SER A 738 10.94 -37.29 7.55
CA SER A 738 9.79 -38.03 7.00
C SER A 738 8.87 -38.59 8.10
N SER A 739 7.55 -38.54 7.87
CA SER A 739 6.56 -39.22 8.74
C SER A 739 6.68 -40.75 8.73
N GLU A 740 7.46 -41.30 7.79
CA GLU A 740 7.77 -42.74 7.68
C GLU A 740 8.80 -43.20 8.70
N LEU A 741 9.49 -42.28 9.37
CA LEU A 741 10.46 -42.57 10.43
C LEU A 741 9.79 -42.98 11.76
N VAL A 742 8.47 -43.01 11.80
CA VAL A 742 7.67 -43.30 13.00
C VAL A 742 6.48 -44.19 12.68
N SER A 743 5.99 -44.89 13.70
CA SER A 743 4.79 -45.71 13.61
C SER A 743 3.56 -44.89 13.14
N LYS A 744 2.55 -45.57 12.58
CA LYS A 744 1.31 -44.93 12.11
C LYS A 744 0.59 -44.15 13.21
N GLU A 745 0.68 -44.59 14.47
CA GLU A 745 0.07 -43.97 15.64
C GLU A 745 0.84 -42.71 16.11
N ASP A 746 2.15 -42.66 15.85
CA ASP A 746 3.02 -41.57 16.28
C ASP A 746 3.17 -40.45 15.25
N LYS A 747 2.64 -40.61 14.04
CA LYS A 747 2.65 -39.56 13.00
C LYS A 747 2.10 -38.24 13.53
N ASN A 748 0.96 -38.29 14.22
CA ASN A 748 0.35 -37.11 14.83
C ASN A 748 1.21 -36.50 15.94
N ARG A 749 1.98 -37.32 16.67
CA ARG A 749 2.88 -36.84 17.73
C ARG A 749 4.09 -36.13 17.13
N LEU A 750 4.66 -36.67 16.05
CA LEU A 750 5.74 -36.01 15.31
C LEU A 750 5.27 -34.68 14.71
N THR A 751 4.07 -34.62 14.12
CA THR A 751 3.50 -33.36 13.60
C THR A 751 3.35 -32.32 14.71
N ARG A 752 2.79 -32.69 15.85
CA ARG A 752 2.67 -31.80 17.03
C ARG A 752 4.03 -31.36 17.56
N ALA A 753 5.03 -32.22 17.55
CA ALA A 753 6.39 -31.86 17.96
C ALA A 753 6.98 -30.75 17.09
N ARG A 754 6.73 -30.80 15.78
CA ARG A 754 7.21 -29.76 14.87
C ARG A 754 6.45 -28.45 15.03
N HIS A 755 5.14 -28.53 15.22
CA HIS A 755 4.32 -27.35 15.46
C HIS A 755 4.62 -26.66 16.80
N ALA A 756 5.13 -27.40 17.78
CA ALA A 756 5.58 -26.84 19.05
C ALA A 756 6.95 -26.13 18.96
N LEU A 757 7.66 -26.19 17.83
CA LEU A 757 8.92 -25.48 17.65
C LEU A 757 8.66 -23.99 17.46
N SER A 758 9.11 -23.20 18.43
CA SER A 758 8.93 -21.76 18.47
C SER A 758 10.21 -21.05 18.92
N ILE A 759 10.31 -19.75 18.61
CA ILE A 759 11.42 -18.91 19.07
C ILE A 759 11.39 -18.67 20.59
N HIS A 760 10.20 -18.66 21.19
CA HIS A 760 10.03 -18.40 22.63
C HIS A 760 10.28 -19.64 23.48
N ALA A 761 10.02 -20.83 22.93
CA ALA A 761 10.18 -22.11 23.61
C ALA A 761 10.62 -23.19 22.60
N PRO A 762 11.88 -23.18 22.12
CA PRO A 762 12.32 -24.13 21.10
C PRO A 762 12.34 -25.59 21.58
N PHE A 763 12.42 -25.81 22.89
CA PHE A 763 12.45 -27.13 23.52
C PHE A 763 11.05 -27.73 23.78
N ASP A 764 9.95 -26.98 23.58
CA ASP A 764 8.59 -27.50 23.79
C ASP A 764 8.25 -28.70 22.89
N CYS A 765 8.93 -28.81 21.74
CA CYS A 765 8.89 -29.98 20.88
C CYS A 765 9.21 -31.30 21.63
N LEU A 766 10.05 -31.28 22.67
CA LEU A 766 10.41 -32.44 23.48
C LEU A 766 9.21 -33.08 24.19
N LYS A 767 8.19 -32.28 24.57
CA LYS A 767 6.95 -32.79 25.20
C LYS A 767 6.23 -33.80 24.30
N HIS A 768 6.39 -33.66 22.99
CA HIS A 768 5.80 -34.54 21.98
C HIS A 768 6.78 -35.63 21.52
N PHE A 769 8.06 -35.32 21.31
CA PHE A 769 9.08 -36.33 20.99
C PHE A 769 9.18 -37.42 22.07
N ASN A 770 9.10 -37.05 23.35
CA ASN A 770 9.13 -38.00 24.46
C ASN A 770 7.93 -38.96 24.51
N LYS A 771 6.86 -38.65 23.78
CA LYS A 771 5.65 -39.46 23.71
C LYS A 771 5.64 -40.39 22.50
N ILE A 772 6.59 -40.28 21.57
CA ILE A 772 6.70 -41.19 20.43
C ILE A 772 6.98 -42.61 20.95
N ALA A 773 6.29 -43.62 20.40
CA ALA A 773 6.42 -45.00 20.87
C ALA A 773 7.86 -45.50 20.74
N LYS A 774 8.18 -46.53 21.52
CA LYS A 774 9.55 -47.06 21.58
C LYS A 774 10.01 -47.67 20.25
N ASP A 775 9.14 -47.95 19.28
CA ASP A 775 9.49 -48.54 17.98
C ASP A 775 9.59 -47.47 16.88
N ALA A 776 10.55 -46.55 17.04
CA ALA A 776 10.79 -45.44 16.13
C ALA A 776 12.15 -45.60 15.43
N HIS A 777 12.33 -44.92 14.30
CA HIS A 777 13.62 -44.93 13.61
C HIS A 777 14.73 -44.32 14.48
N ILE A 778 15.94 -44.87 14.44
CA ILE A 778 17.10 -44.44 15.24
C ILE A 778 17.41 -42.94 15.11
N ILE A 779 17.16 -42.33 13.94
CA ILE A 779 17.33 -40.89 13.72
C ILE A 779 16.41 -40.05 14.60
N ILE A 780 15.16 -40.46 14.82
CA ILE A 780 14.23 -39.76 15.72
C ILE A 780 14.78 -39.77 17.14
N TYR A 781 15.38 -40.89 17.56
CA TYR A 781 16.04 -41.00 18.85
C TYR A 781 17.28 -40.11 18.94
N ILE A 782 18.15 -40.12 17.93
CA ILE A 782 19.35 -39.27 17.87
C ILE A 782 18.96 -37.79 18.00
N ILE A 783 17.98 -37.33 17.22
CA ILE A 783 17.50 -35.94 17.26
C ILE A 783 16.92 -35.62 18.65
N THR A 784 16.07 -36.49 19.20
CA THR A 784 15.48 -36.29 20.53
C THR A 784 16.56 -36.21 21.61
N LYS A 785 17.60 -37.05 21.52
CA LYS A 785 18.73 -37.05 22.46
C LYS A 785 19.57 -35.77 22.34
N LEU A 786 19.87 -35.34 21.11
CA LEU A 786 20.63 -34.12 20.86
C LEU A 786 19.86 -32.88 21.36
N ILE A 787 18.54 -32.79 21.15
CA ILE A 787 17.72 -31.69 21.66
C ILE A 787 17.70 -31.68 23.20
N LYS A 788 17.56 -32.84 23.85
CA LYS A 788 17.64 -32.96 25.32
C LYS A 788 19.01 -32.53 25.86
N GLU A 789 20.07 -32.89 25.16
CA GLU A 789 21.43 -32.52 25.58
C GLU A 789 21.70 -31.04 25.35
N LEU A 790 21.13 -30.47 24.29
CA LEU A 790 21.16 -29.04 24.01
C LEU A 790 20.42 -28.21 25.07
N GLU A 791 19.29 -28.72 25.59
CA GLU A 791 18.54 -28.11 26.69
C GLU A 791 19.34 -28.12 28.01
N LYS A 792 20.08 -29.20 28.28
CA LYS A 792 20.86 -29.36 29.53
C LYS A 792 22.22 -28.67 29.49
N ASN A 793 22.95 -28.80 28.38
CA ASN A 793 24.35 -28.42 28.24
C ASN A 793 24.65 -27.93 26.80
N PRO A 794 24.35 -26.66 26.45
CA PRO A 794 24.54 -26.14 25.09
C PRO A 794 26.03 -25.99 24.75
N ARG A 795 26.64 -27.03 24.16
CA ARG A 795 28.03 -27.04 23.67
C ARG A 795 28.08 -26.92 22.15
N GLN A 796 29.11 -26.26 21.63
CA GLN A 796 29.34 -26.14 20.17
C GLN A 796 29.36 -27.51 19.48
N GLU A 797 29.94 -28.51 20.13
CA GLU A 797 30.00 -29.89 19.67
C GLU A 797 28.62 -30.50 19.35
N ILE A 798 27.56 -30.11 20.07
CA ILE A 798 26.19 -30.58 19.83
C ILE A 798 25.60 -29.91 18.57
N TYR A 799 25.87 -28.62 18.39
CA TYR A 799 25.47 -27.89 17.17
C TYR A 799 26.16 -28.48 15.92
N ASP A 800 27.44 -28.79 16.02
CA ASP A 800 28.19 -29.43 14.93
C ASP A 800 27.60 -30.81 14.59
N THR A 801 27.14 -31.56 15.60
CA THR A 801 26.48 -32.86 15.41
C THR A 801 25.09 -32.72 14.78
N LEU A 802 24.31 -31.70 15.18
CA LEU A 802 23.02 -31.38 14.54
C LEU A 802 23.21 -30.99 13.08
N GLU A 803 24.28 -30.27 12.76
CA GLU A 803 24.65 -29.94 11.38
C GLU A 803 25.03 -31.19 10.56
N GLU A 804 25.66 -32.20 11.18
CA GLU A 804 25.88 -33.50 10.54
C GLU A 804 24.57 -34.25 10.27
N VAL A 805 23.64 -34.27 11.23
CA VAL A 805 22.30 -34.84 11.03
C VAL A 805 21.58 -34.14 9.88
N ARG A 806 21.66 -32.80 9.82
CA ARG A 806 21.10 -32.01 8.73
C ARG A 806 21.68 -32.43 7.39
N LYS A 807 23.01 -32.50 7.26
CA LYS A 807 23.68 -32.93 6.02
C LYS A 807 23.24 -34.33 5.60
N LEU A 808 23.10 -35.25 6.55
CA LEU A 808 22.63 -36.61 6.29
C LEU A 808 21.19 -36.63 5.77
N LEU A 809 20.26 -35.91 6.41
CA LEU A 809 18.84 -35.89 5.99
C LEU A 809 18.64 -35.27 4.60
N TYR A 810 19.54 -34.38 4.19
CA TYR A 810 19.52 -33.74 2.88
C TYR A 810 20.31 -34.50 1.80
N SER A 811 21.01 -35.58 2.18
CA SER A 811 21.64 -36.50 1.23
C SER A 811 20.62 -37.50 0.68
N ASP A 812 20.83 -38.02 -0.53
CA ASP A 812 19.97 -39.02 -1.18
C ASP A 812 20.18 -40.46 -0.60
N ILE A 813 20.77 -40.57 0.59
CA ILE A 813 21.02 -41.84 1.26
C ILE A 813 19.69 -42.48 1.68
N ASN A 814 19.48 -43.74 1.30
CA ASN A 814 18.29 -44.49 1.71
C ASN A 814 18.40 -44.92 3.19
N LEU A 815 17.74 -44.14 4.05
CA LEU A 815 17.69 -44.36 5.50
C LEU A 815 16.49 -45.24 5.91
N LEU A 816 15.55 -45.56 5.03
CA LEU A 816 14.33 -46.33 5.37
C LEU A 816 14.57 -47.84 5.34
N LYS A 817 15.42 -48.34 6.24
CA LYS A 817 15.67 -49.77 6.41
C LYS A 817 14.99 -50.30 7.66
N ALA A 818 14.36 -51.47 7.57
CA ALA A 818 13.67 -52.11 8.69
C ALA A 818 14.56 -52.29 9.93
N ASN A 819 15.86 -52.53 9.72
CA ASN A 819 16.84 -52.76 10.80
C ASN A 819 17.13 -51.51 11.65
N TYR A 820 16.68 -50.33 11.22
CA TYR A 820 16.89 -49.06 11.93
C TYR A 820 15.67 -48.63 12.76
N PHE A 821 14.64 -49.48 12.85
CA PHE A 821 13.50 -49.33 13.75
C PHE A 821 13.68 -50.21 14.99
N GLY A 822 13.30 -49.68 16.15
CA GLY A 822 13.37 -50.40 17.41
C GLY A 822 13.45 -49.46 18.60
N THR A 823 13.69 -50.05 19.78
CA THR A 823 13.84 -49.33 21.04
C THR A 823 15.29 -48.94 21.26
N TRP A 824 15.56 -47.64 21.40
CA TRP A 824 16.92 -47.11 21.51
C TRP A 824 17.20 -46.53 22.90
N ASP A 825 18.39 -46.80 23.43
CA ASP A 825 18.97 -46.08 24.57
C ASP A 825 20.45 -45.76 24.31
N LEU A 826 20.69 -44.73 23.48
CA LEU A 826 22.02 -44.34 23.03
C LEU A 826 22.57 -43.11 23.79
N SER A 827 23.87 -43.12 24.05
CA SER A 827 24.67 -41.96 24.47
C SER A 827 25.07 -41.07 23.27
N VAL A 828 25.44 -39.81 23.52
CA VAL A 828 25.86 -38.88 22.46
C VAL A 828 27.05 -39.41 21.64
N PRO A 829 28.10 -40.02 22.23
CA PRO A 829 29.17 -40.66 21.46
C PRO A 829 28.70 -41.82 20.58
N GLN A 830 27.72 -42.60 21.03
CA GLN A 830 27.11 -43.68 20.22
C GLN A 830 26.29 -43.12 19.06
N CYS A 831 25.53 -42.04 19.28
CA CYS A 831 24.84 -41.33 18.20
C CYS A 831 25.82 -40.88 17.11
N LYS A 832 26.98 -40.31 17.48
CA LYS A 832 28.03 -39.89 16.53
C LYS A 832 28.61 -41.05 15.73
N ARG A 833 28.83 -42.22 16.35
CA ARG A 833 29.30 -43.43 15.63
C ARG A 833 28.32 -43.85 14.55
N VAL A 834 27.03 -43.90 14.88
CA VAL A 834 25.98 -44.24 13.93
C VAL A 834 25.92 -43.23 12.79
N LEU A 835 25.98 -41.92 13.09
CA LEU A 835 26.00 -40.87 12.06
C LEU A 835 27.21 -40.96 11.14
N ASN A 836 28.40 -41.28 11.67
CA ASN A 836 29.62 -41.46 10.89
C ASN A 836 29.51 -42.66 9.92
N LEU A 837 28.91 -43.78 10.34
CA LEU A 837 28.71 -44.93 9.47
C LEU A 837 27.66 -44.66 8.38
N PHE A 838 26.59 -43.92 8.71
CA PHE A 838 25.63 -43.47 7.69
C PHE A 838 26.29 -42.56 6.66
N LYS A 839 27.18 -41.66 7.07
CA LYS A 839 27.94 -40.77 6.18
C LYS A 839 28.90 -41.52 5.24
N GLN A 840 29.46 -42.65 5.68
CA GLN A 840 30.38 -43.47 4.87
C GLN A 840 29.65 -44.43 3.91
N GLU A 841 28.30 -44.38 3.85
CA GLU A 841 27.45 -45.32 3.10
C GLU A 841 27.72 -46.80 3.44
N ASN A 842 28.38 -47.07 4.56
CA ASN A 842 28.77 -48.41 5.00
C ASN A 842 27.60 -49.06 5.74
N HIS A 843 26.55 -49.37 4.97
CA HIS A 843 25.30 -49.87 5.49
C HIS A 843 25.41 -51.22 6.19
N THR A 844 26.34 -52.06 5.75
CA THR A 844 26.60 -53.37 6.37
C THR A 844 27.08 -53.15 7.80
N ASN A 845 28.13 -52.34 7.98
CA ASN A 845 28.66 -52.02 9.30
C ASN A 845 27.68 -51.21 10.15
N ALA A 846 26.89 -50.31 9.54
CA ALA A 846 25.85 -49.58 10.24
C ALA A 846 24.76 -50.52 10.76
N CYS A 847 24.30 -51.50 9.96
CA CYS A 847 23.34 -52.51 10.41
C CYS A 847 23.90 -53.35 11.56
N THR A 848 25.15 -53.79 11.48
CA THR A 848 25.80 -54.58 12.53
C THR A 848 25.93 -53.79 13.83
N LEU A 849 26.43 -52.53 13.76
CA LEU A 849 26.53 -51.66 14.93
C LEU A 849 25.16 -51.38 15.55
N VAL A 850 24.15 -51.06 14.74
CA VAL A 850 22.79 -50.77 15.20
C VAL A 850 22.15 -52.02 15.84
N ALA A 851 22.40 -53.21 15.30
CA ALA A 851 21.95 -54.46 15.89
C ALA A 851 22.59 -54.71 17.27
N TYR A 852 23.91 -54.49 17.40
CA TYR A 852 24.59 -54.62 18.70
C TYR A 852 24.09 -53.61 19.72
N LEU A 853 23.94 -52.34 19.32
CA LEU A 853 23.44 -51.29 20.20
C LEU A 853 22.00 -51.54 20.66
N ARG A 854 21.17 -52.20 19.82
CA ARG A 854 19.81 -52.62 20.20
C ARG A 854 19.80 -53.72 21.26
N ASP A 855 20.80 -54.60 21.24
CA ASP A 855 20.95 -55.70 22.20
C ASP A 855 21.77 -55.30 23.45
N ASN A 856 22.00 -54.00 23.66
CA ASN A 856 22.85 -53.43 24.72
C ASN A 856 24.29 -53.98 24.72
N MET A 857 24.81 -54.31 23.52
CA MET A 857 26.19 -54.73 23.31
C MET A 857 26.99 -53.64 22.59
N GLU A 858 28.22 -53.41 23.03
CA GLU A 858 29.12 -52.44 22.39
C GLU A 858 30.32 -53.15 21.74
N PRO A 859 30.52 -53.02 20.40
CA PRO A 859 31.67 -53.61 19.74
C PRO A 859 32.95 -52.88 20.16
N MET A 860 34.03 -53.65 20.38
CA MET A 860 35.33 -53.11 20.77
C MET A 860 35.88 -52.19 19.68
N LYS A 861 36.49 -51.08 20.10
CA LYS A 861 37.16 -50.14 19.19
C LYS A 861 38.63 -50.50 19.06
N THR A 862 39.06 -50.81 17.84
CA THR A 862 40.48 -50.95 17.51
C THR A 862 41.02 -49.62 17.00
N VAL A 863 42.26 -49.27 17.31
CA VAL A 863 42.89 -48.05 16.79
C VAL A 863 43.75 -48.43 15.59
N LYS A 864 43.39 -47.91 14.41
CA LYS A 864 44.19 -48.05 13.19
C LYS A 864 44.55 -46.64 12.72
N GLU A 865 45.85 -46.34 12.60
CA GLU A 865 46.34 -45.03 12.13
C GLU A 865 45.80 -43.81 12.92
N GLY A 866 45.57 -43.98 14.23
CA GLY A 866 45.05 -42.89 15.08
C GLY A 866 43.53 -42.66 14.97
N VAL A 867 42.82 -43.46 14.18
CA VAL A 867 41.36 -43.44 14.04
C VAL A 867 40.76 -44.68 14.72
N TYR A 868 39.71 -44.47 15.52
CA TYR A 868 38.98 -45.57 16.15
C TYR A 868 38.09 -46.27 15.11
N HIS A 869 38.26 -47.57 14.94
CA HIS A 869 37.44 -48.45 14.12
C HIS A 869 36.64 -49.40 15.00
N ASP A 870 35.38 -49.62 14.63
CA ASP A 870 34.54 -50.62 15.29
C ASP A 870 34.91 -52.01 14.72
N ASP A 871 35.29 -52.94 15.58
CA ASP A 871 35.53 -54.33 15.17
C ASP A 871 34.19 -55.05 15.03
N LEU A 872 33.77 -55.22 13.78
CA LEU A 872 32.45 -55.75 13.39
C LEU A 872 32.57 -57.11 12.65
N SER A 873 33.73 -57.78 12.72
CA SER A 873 33.92 -59.08 12.07
C SER A 873 33.21 -60.23 12.81
N ASP A 874 32.52 -61.10 12.07
CA ASP A 874 31.85 -62.30 12.60
C ASP A 874 32.82 -63.43 13.02
N GLU A 875 34.12 -63.27 12.78
CA GLU A 875 35.16 -64.27 13.08
C GLU A 875 35.80 -64.00 14.46
N GLY A 876 35.07 -64.23 15.55
CA GLY A 876 35.64 -64.12 16.90
C GLY A 876 34.70 -64.59 17.99
N SER A 877 35.10 -65.67 18.68
CA SER A 877 34.48 -66.29 19.86
C SER A 877 33.84 -65.33 20.87
N GLU A 878 32.81 -65.82 21.57
CA GLU A 878 31.97 -65.18 22.62
C GLU A 878 32.68 -64.39 23.75
N GLY A 879 34.01 -64.24 23.74
CA GLY A 879 34.82 -63.58 24.78
C GLY A 879 35.12 -62.07 24.59
N HIS A 880 34.57 -61.39 23.58
CA HIS A 880 34.94 -59.99 23.27
C HIS A 880 33.74 -59.03 23.22
N ARG A 881 32.81 -59.11 24.17
CA ARG A 881 31.61 -58.26 24.20
C ARG A 881 31.35 -57.72 25.62
N VAL A 882 31.20 -56.40 25.74
CA VAL A 882 30.85 -55.75 27.02
C VAL A 882 29.34 -55.52 27.04
N ARG A 883 28.67 -56.12 28.02
CA ARG A 883 27.24 -55.94 28.29
C ARG A 883 27.12 -54.95 29.45
N PHE A 884 26.38 -53.86 29.25
CA PHE A 884 26.12 -52.90 30.32
C PHE A 884 24.72 -53.08 30.90
N SER A 885 24.62 -52.91 32.22
CA SER A 885 23.38 -52.94 33.01
C SER A 885 22.71 -51.59 33.09
#